data_AF-A0A965RHP8-F1
#
_entry.id   AF-A0A965RHP8-F1
#
_cell.length_a   1.000
_cell.length_b   1.000
_cell.length_c   1.000
_cell.angle_alpha   90.00
_cell.angle_beta   90.00
_cell.angle_gamma   90.00
#
_symmetry.space_group_name_H-M   'P 1'
#
loop_
_entity.id
_entity.type
_entity.pdbx_description
1 polymer ?
#
loop_
_entity_poly.entity_id
_entity_poly.type
_entity_poly.pdbx_seq_one_letter_code
_entity_poly.pdbx_strand_id
1 'polypeptide(L)'
;PASSISFFANSGSNAEVISKDLVYTFATSTGAASALSSRSFSYSVDVAGSIPALRAGDLQINGIEIGASHAGDDPFSPANNASGSAIAKAAAINRMANATGVTRGESQMLTFSGTPTAGTLTVGGVSVTLDALDNTSAKATAKIAAALKASSLFDESSGRTVSYTAGNSALTITYKPSEGNISNTSISAGSTGLTGVVDVVEENFTSTAGTGVYAKVNQNVMTGKAMSGTSVLKGLVFINGYASANITTTLNNTRATRADVVKAINLISDKTGVKAIDTGSDTKGVTLVAADGRNIEVSFETSANDDDFGSRIGLRQGVQASTISLESKIPTPVVLSSDSTGDITRAGLIEGNFTRNQAVTNTSVRDIVAPSVAQVDSLVIGGTIVSADTFSVVINGSTYTYTASGTTAQAVRDGLVSLINADSDLKVTAKAGRTAGELLLTADDPGTSFTLTTSKSSTAGTMTTANEVESASASFKPLGMDDLVINGVKIPPSKAGDDTYSPTGPTSSDRSASAIAIAAAINSQTPVTGVRAIANGAQAKGSVTDTSVPVLSQDTYHSLFVNGTEIQVLFTQDETGTARRTKVVEAINTYTGTHGVTATDNGNGVTLTSDGRNLAVWYDSNVKDLSAASFGLDNGDAVEQVARVTLTGNVTSATASVVI
;
A
#
# COMPACT_ATOMS: atom_id res chain seq x y z
N PRO A 1 -37.44 -3.66 7.15
CA PRO A 1 -38.20 -2.39 7.27
C PRO A 1 -37.98 -1.52 6.03
N ALA A 2 -38.80 -0.49 5.77
CA ALA A 2 -38.57 0.42 4.63
C ALA A 2 -37.20 1.14 4.65
N SER A 3 -36.53 1.13 5.81
CA SER A 3 -35.20 1.66 6.09
C SER A 3 -34.11 0.59 6.28
N SER A 4 -34.35 -0.66 5.84
CA SER A 4 -33.38 -1.74 6.01
C SER A 4 -33.38 -2.76 4.87
N ILE A 5 -32.25 -3.45 4.71
CA ILE A 5 -32.14 -4.67 3.92
C ILE A 5 -31.84 -5.82 4.89
N SER A 6 -32.57 -6.94 4.74
CA SER A 6 -32.48 -8.08 5.64
C SER A 6 -32.21 -9.37 4.88
N PHE A 7 -31.25 -10.15 5.36
CA PHE A 7 -30.92 -11.50 4.89
C PHE A 7 -31.21 -12.46 6.04
N PHE A 8 -32.27 -13.25 5.91
CA PHE A 8 -32.64 -14.24 6.92
C PHE A 8 -31.84 -15.52 6.70
N ALA A 9 -31.21 -16.04 7.75
CA ALA A 9 -30.36 -17.24 7.66
C ALA A 9 -31.15 -18.47 7.20
N ASN A 10 -32.44 -18.55 7.53
CA ASN A 10 -33.31 -19.66 7.15
C ASN A 10 -33.95 -19.52 5.75
N SER A 11 -33.62 -18.48 4.99
CA SER A 11 -34.21 -18.23 3.67
C SER A 11 -33.36 -18.87 2.57
N GLY A 12 -33.87 -19.93 1.92
CA GLY A 12 -33.16 -20.61 0.83
C GLY A 12 -31.79 -21.16 1.25
N SER A 13 -30.78 -20.99 0.40
CA SER A 13 -29.38 -21.39 0.66
C SER A 13 -28.63 -20.43 1.60
N ASN A 14 -29.28 -19.41 2.19
CA ASN A 14 -28.58 -18.47 3.08
C ASN A 14 -27.89 -19.17 4.26
N ALA A 15 -28.44 -20.29 4.74
CA ALA A 15 -27.88 -21.08 5.84
C ALA A 15 -26.49 -21.67 5.51
N GLU A 16 -26.12 -21.75 4.24
CA GLU A 16 -24.80 -22.21 3.79
C GLU A 16 -23.72 -21.15 4.03
N VAL A 17 -24.10 -19.89 4.26
CA VAL A 17 -23.19 -18.74 4.22
C VAL A 17 -23.32 -17.80 5.43
N ILE A 18 -24.50 -17.73 6.07
CA ILE A 18 -24.74 -16.89 7.26
C ILE A 18 -25.36 -17.71 8.39
N SER A 19 -24.77 -17.61 9.59
CA SER A 19 -25.21 -18.37 10.77
C SER A 19 -26.31 -17.67 11.59
N LYS A 20 -26.63 -16.42 11.25
CA LYS A 20 -27.65 -15.57 11.90
C LYS A 20 -28.27 -14.63 10.87
N ASP A 21 -29.43 -14.06 11.17
CA ASP A 21 -30.05 -13.04 10.33
C ASP A 21 -29.17 -11.77 10.30
N LEU A 22 -28.85 -11.27 9.11
CA LEU A 22 -28.18 -9.98 8.93
C LEU A 22 -29.21 -8.90 8.59
N VAL A 23 -29.18 -7.79 9.32
CA VAL A 23 -30.06 -6.63 9.08
C VAL A 23 -29.22 -5.37 8.97
N TYR A 24 -29.14 -4.83 7.75
CA TYR A 24 -28.48 -3.56 7.47
C TYR A 24 -29.52 -2.44 7.53
N THR A 25 -29.34 -1.47 8.44
CA THR A 25 -30.23 -0.33 8.60
C THR A 25 -29.59 0.92 8.01
N PHE A 26 -30.31 1.63 7.16
CA PHE A 26 -29.86 2.91 6.61
C PHE A 26 -30.08 4.01 7.65
N ALA A 27 -29.03 4.74 7.98
CA ALA A 27 -29.07 5.83 8.95
C ALA A 27 -28.63 7.16 8.31
N THR A 28 -29.16 8.27 8.82
CA THR A 28 -28.66 9.62 8.54
C THR A 28 -27.29 9.82 9.18
N SER A 29 -26.61 10.93 8.86
CA SER A 29 -25.38 11.36 9.54
C SER A 29 -25.52 11.55 11.05
N THR A 30 -26.77 11.61 11.55
CA THR A 30 -27.11 11.68 12.97
C THR A 30 -27.47 10.32 13.58
N GLY A 31 -27.31 9.23 12.84
CA GLY A 31 -27.60 7.86 13.29
C GLY A 31 -29.08 7.47 13.26
N ALA A 32 -29.98 8.33 12.78
CA ALA A 32 -31.42 8.05 12.74
C ALA A 32 -31.80 7.22 11.51
N ALA A 33 -32.59 6.16 11.69
CA ALA A 33 -33.00 5.29 10.58
C ALA A 33 -33.84 6.06 9.54
N SER A 34 -33.53 5.91 8.24
CA SER A 34 -34.22 6.62 7.15
C SER A 34 -34.36 5.76 5.89
N ALA A 35 -35.42 5.99 5.11
CA ALA A 35 -35.67 5.26 3.86
C ALA A 35 -35.03 5.98 2.66
N LEU A 36 -34.41 5.24 1.76
CA LEU A 36 -33.76 5.77 0.54
C LEU A 36 -34.78 5.99 -0.61
N SER A 37 -35.91 6.62 -0.32
CA SER A 37 -37.05 6.70 -1.26
C SER A 37 -36.90 7.71 -2.40
N SER A 38 -35.86 8.55 -2.41
CA SER A 38 -35.68 9.64 -3.38
C SER A 38 -34.60 9.41 -4.45
N ARG A 39 -33.86 8.30 -4.41
CA ARG A 39 -32.78 8.00 -5.37
C ARG A 39 -32.83 6.52 -5.79
N SER A 40 -32.68 6.26 -7.09
CA SER A 40 -32.33 4.93 -7.56
C SER A 40 -30.92 4.60 -7.06
N PHE A 41 -30.78 3.57 -6.23
CA PHE A 41 -29.49 3.07 -5.77
C PHE A 41 -29.42 1.56 -6.01
N SER A 42 -28.23 1.08 -6.36
CA SER A 42 -27.90 -0.34 -6.47
C SER A 42 -27.08 -0.72 -5.24
N TYR A 43 -27.39 -1.86 -4.62
CA TYR A 43 -26.61 -2.41 -3.53
C TYR A 43 -26.44 -3.91 -3.73
N SER A 44 -25.20 -4.38 -3.65
CA SER A 44 -24.82 -5.78 -3.73
C SER A 44 -24.23 -6.16 -2.38
N VAL A 45 -24.80 -7.19 -1.74
CA VAL A 45 -24.19 -7.89 -0.61
C VAL A 45 -23.65 -9.19 -1.17
N ASP A 46 -22.34 -9.31 -1.16
CA ASP A 46 -21.64 -10.52 -1.53
C ASP A 46 -20.96 -11.09 -0.29
N VAL A 47 -20.90 -12.41 -0.18
CA VAL A 47 -19.96 -13.03 0.74
C VAL A 47 -18.67 -13.14 -0.04
N ALA A 48 -17.85 -12.09 0.11
CA ALA A 48 -16.59 -11.98 -0.59
C ALA A 48 -15.84 -13.30 -0.50
N GLY A 49 -15.52 -13.87 -1.67
CA GLY A 49 -14.65 -15.02 -1.75
C GLY A 49 -13.35 -14.77 -0.99
N SER A 50 -12.73 -15.84 -0.50
CA SER A 50 -11.47 -15.78 0.25
C SER A 50 -10.31 -15.12 -0.52
N ILE A 51 -10.45 -14.97 -1.84
CA ILE A 51 -9.46 -14.33 -2.71
C ILE A 51 -9.92 -12.91 -3.07
N PRO A 52 -9.20 -11.85 -2.64
CA PRO A 52 -9.58 -10.48 -2.94
C PRO A 52 -9.56 -10.17 -4.44
N ALA A 53 -10.60 -9.48 -4.92
CA ALA A 53 -10.63 -8.84 -6.23
C ALA A 53 -9.80 -7.55 -6.25
N LEU A 54 -9.32 -7.14 -7.42
CA LEU A 54 -8.79 -5.79 -7.64
C LEU A 54 -9.92 -4.77 -7.55
N ARG A 55 -9.65 -3.65 -6.88
CA ARG A 55 -10.48 -2.46 -6.85
C ARG A 55 -9.76 -1.31 -7.56
N ALA A 56 -10.51 -0.27 -7.89
CA ALA A 56 -9.94 1.00 -8.31
C ALA A 56 -8.90 1.49 -7.29
N GLY A 57 -7.78 2.01 -7.79
CA GLY A 57 -6.61 2.44 -7.02
C GLY A 57 -5.69 1.34 -6.49
N ASP A 58 -6.08 0.06 -6.50
CA ASP A 58 -5.24 -1.01 -5.95
C ASP A 58 -3.94 -1.22 -6.74
N LEU A 59 -3.98 -1.00 -8.05
CA LEU A 59 -2.82 -1.20 -8.92
C LEU A 59 -2.73 -0.08 -9.96
N GLN A 60 -1.56 0.51 -10.05
CA GLN A 60 -1.14 1.37 -11.14
C GLN A 60 0.08 0.73 -11.82
N ILE A 61 0.08 0.75 -13.15
CA ILE A 61 1.22 0.32 -13.96
C ILE A 61 1.66 1.51 -14.80
N ASN A 62 2.90 1.94 -14.62
CA ASN A 62 3.48 3.11 -15.29
C ASN A 62 2.64 4.39 -15.08
N GLY A 63 2.07 4.56 -13.88
CA GLY A 63 1.21 5.69 -13.52
C GLY A 63 -0.20 5.64 -14.10
N ILE A 64 -0.59 4.54 -14.77
CA ILE A 64 -1.96 4.34 -15.28
C ILE A 64 -2.69 3.38 -14.34
N GLU A 65 -3.85 3.80 -13.86
CA GLU A 65 -4.71 3.02 -12.98
C GLU A 65 -5.28 1.78 -13.69
N ILE A 66 -5.20 0.64 -13.01
CA ILE A 66 -5.88 -0.60 -13.39
C ILE A 66 -7.22 -0.66 -12.66
N GLY A 67 -8.31 -0.67 -13.42
CA GLY A 67 -9.64 -0.80 -12.86
C GLY A 67 -9.90 -2.14 -12.19
N ALA A 68 -11.09 -2.27 -11.59
CA ALA A 68 -11.47 -3.47 -10.88
C ALA A 68 -11.46 -4.75 -11.75
N SER A 69 -11.21 -5.90 -11.11
CA SER A 69 -11.40 -7.21 -11.71
C SER A 69 -12.82 -7.72 -11.45
N HIS A 70 -13.43 -8.34 -12.45
CA HIS A 70 -14.85 -8.73 -12.39
C HIS A 70 -15.00 -10.24 -12.53
N ALA A 71 -16.01 -10.82 -11.87
CA ALA A 71 -16.32 -12.24 -12.02
C ALA A 71 -16.62 -12.62 -13.47
N GLY A 72 -17.21 -11.72 -14.26
CA GLY A 72 -17.48 -11.96 -15.69
C GLY A 72 -16.23 -12.10 -16.57
N ASP A 73 -15.06 -11.68 -16.08
CA ASP A 73 -13.78 -11.86 -16.78
C ASP A 73 -13.24 -13.30 -16.66
N ASP A 74 -13.74 -14.08 -15.68
CA ASP A 74 -13.39 -15.48 -15.47
C ASP A 74 -14.65 -16.36 -15.35
N PRO A 75 -15.13 -16.95 -16.47
CA PRO A 75 -16.27 -17.84 -16.45
C PRO A 75 -15.95 -19.26 -15.95
N PHE A 76 -14.70 -19.55 -15.57
CA PHE A 76 -14.22 -20.90 -15.26
C PHE A 76 -13.96 -21.12 -13.77
N SER A 77 -13.59 -20.07 -13.03
CA SER A 77 -13.48 -20.13 -11.58
C SER A 77 -14.85 -20.18 -10.90
N PRO A 78 -14.93 -20.69 -9.66
CA PRO A 78 -16.14 -20.60 -8.85
C PRO A 78 -16.62 -19.15 -8.71
N ALA A 79 -17.91 -18.90 -8.93
CA ALA A 79 -18.47 -17.55 -9.07
C ALA A 79 -18.11 -16.60 -7.90
N ASN A 80 -18.12 -17.11 -6.67
CA ASN A 80 -17.82 -16.32 -5.46
C ASN A 80 -16.33 -15.91 -5.37
N ASN A 81 -15.43 -16.61 -6.05
CA ASN A 81 -13.98 -16.32 -6.07
C ASN A 81 -13.51 -15.84 -7.45
N ALA A 82 -14.38 -15.79 -8.46
CA ALA A 82 -14.01 -15.51 -9.85
C ALA A 82 -13.45 -14.09 -10.04
N SER A 83 -13.99 -13.10 -9.34
CA SER A 83 -13.50 -11.72 -9.35
C SER A 83 -12.07 -11.60 -8.78
N GLY A 84 -11.68 -12.47 -7.85
CA GLY A 84 -10.34 -12.54 -7.27
C GLY A 84 -9.34 -13.39 -8.06
N SER A 85 -9.78 -14.08 -9.12
CA SER A 85 -8.95 -15.00 -9.90
C SER A 85 -7.81 -14.29 -10.65
N ALA A 86 -6.76 -15.06 -10.96
CA ALA A 86 -5.69 -14.58 -11.83
C ALA A 86 -6.20 -14.24 -13.24
N ILE A 87 -7.22 -14.95 -13.75
CA ILE A 87 -7.83 -14.70 -15.05
C ILE A 87 -8.51 -13.33 -15.07
N ALA A 88 -9.34 -13.03 -14.06
CA ALA A 88 -10.05 -11.76 -13.96
C ALA A 88 -9.09 -10.57 -13.77
N LYS A 89 -8.04 -10.75 -12.95
CA LYS A 89 -7.00 -9.74 -12.73
C LYS A 89 -6.16 -9.49 -13.99
N ALA A 90 -5.80 -10.54 -14.71
CA ALA A 90 -5.08 -10.41 -15.98
C ALA A 90 -5.94 -9.71 -17.04
N ALA A 91 -7.24 -10.00 -17.10
CA ALA A 91 -8.17 -9.29 -17.98
C ALA A 91 -8.23 -7.79 -17.65
N ALA A 92 -8.30 -7.42 -16.37
CA ALA A 92 -8.28 -6.02 -15.93
C ALA A 92 -7.01 -5.27 -16.39
N ILE A 93 -5.85 -5.90 -16.25
CA ILE A 93 -4.56 -5.33 -16.70
C ILE A 93 -4.54 -5.21 -18.23
N ASN A 94 -4.92 -6.28 -18.94
CA ASN A 94 -4.90 -6.32 -20.40
C ASN A 94 -5.86 -5.32 -21.06
N ARG A 95 -6.97 -4.95 -20.39
CA ARG A 95 -7.85 -3.86 -20.83
C ARG A 95 -7.13 -2.52 -20.93
N MET A 96 -6.16 -2.27 -20.04
CA MET A 96 -5.40 -1.02 -19.99
C MET A 96 -4.05 -1.09 -20.71
N ALA A 97 -3.68 -2.24 -21.27
CA ALA A 97 -2.38 -2.45 -21.91
C ALA A 97 -2.18 -1.60 -23.17
N ASN A 98 -3.23 -1.43 -23.97
CA ASN A 98 -3.17 -0.72 -25.23
C ASN A 98 -3.54 0.76 -25.05
N ALA A 99 -2.85 1.65 -25.76
CA ALA A 99 -3.27 3.04 -25.87
C ALA A 99 -4.68 3.11 -26.50
N THR A 100 -5.52 4.01 -26.00
CA THR A 100 -6.87 4.20 -26.51
C THR A 100 -6.92 5.43 -27.42
N GLY A 101 -7.53 5.23 -28.60
CA GLY A 101 -7.66 6.21 -29.67
C GLY A 101 -6.35 6.53 -30.42
N VAL A 102 -6.45 7.40 -31.43
CA VAL A 102 -5.32 7.82 -32.27
C VAL A 102 -5.19 9.33 -32.14
N THR A 103 -4.01 9.81 -31.77
CA THR A 103 -3.72 11.24 -31.72
C THR A 103 -3.91 11.85 -33.11
N ARG A 104 -4.87 12.77 -33.22
CA ARG A 104 -5.19 13.49 -34.47
C ARG A 104 -5.60 14.92 -34.12
N GLY A 105 -5.28 15.86 -34.99
CA GLY A 105 -5.82 17.21 -34.89
C GLY A 105 -7.22 17.30 -35.47
N GLU A 106 -7.92 18.37 -35.12
CA GLU A 106 -9.21 18.69 -35.70
C GLU A 106 -9.12 18.80 -37.23
N SER A 107 -10.14 18.36 -37.95
CA SER A 107 -10.27 18.56 -39.39
C SER A 107 -11.49 19.41 -39.70
N GLN A 108 -11.27 20.50 -40.44
CA GLN A 108 -12.32 21.36 -40.94
C GLN A 108 -12.40 21.24 -42.46
N MET A 109 -13.60 20.98 -42.98
CA MET A 109 -13.89 21.01 -44.41
C MET A 109 -14.42 22.39 -44.78
N LEU A 110 -13.76 23.02 -45.74
CA LEU A 110 -14.14 24.31 -46.30
C LEU A 110 -14.80 24.05 -47.66
N THR A 111 -16.09 24.35 -47.76
CA THR A 111 -16.86 24.19 -49.00
C THR A 111 -17.17 25.55 -49.59
N PHE A 112 -16.68 25.80 -50.80
CA PHE A 112 -16.85 27.07 -51.51
C PHE A 112 -17.94 26.98 -52.58
N SER A 113 -18.74 28.04 -52.71
CA SER A 113 -19.82 28.12 -53.69
C SER A 113 -19.92 29.50 -54.34
N GLY A 114 -20.65 29.59 -55.45
CA GLY A 114 -20.82 30.82 -56.24
C GLY A 114 -19.97 30.87 -57.51
N THR A 115 -20.11 31.99 -58.23
CA THR A 115 -19.38 32.29 -59.48
C THR A 115 -18.39 33.42 -59.23
N PRO A 116 -17.13 33.11 -58.89
CA PRO A 116 -16.16 34.10 -58.48
C PRO A 116 -15.76 35.06 -59.63
N THR A 117 -15.54 36.33 -59.28
CA THR A 117 -14.90 37.35 -60.12
C THR A 117 -13.45 37.57 -59.70
N ALA A 118 -12.64 38.16 -60.58
CA ALA A 118 -11.26 38.52 -60.28
C ALA A 118 -11.20 39.48 -59.09
N GLY A 119 -10.28 39.22 -58.15
CA GLY A 119 -10.18 39.97 -56.90
C GLY A 119 -9.35 39.21 -55.87
N THR A 120 -9.23 39.77 -54.66
CA THR A 120 -8.52 39.12 -53.57
C THR A 120 -9.50 38.71 -52.47
N LEU A 121 -9.33 37.50 -51.96
CA LEU A 121 -10.01 36.98 -50.77
C LEU A 121 -8.98 36.55 -49.72
N THR A 122 -9.43 36.35 -48.48
CA THR A 122 -8.58 35.84 -47.39
C THR A 122 -9.21 34.58 -46.80
N VAL A 123 -8.43 33.50 -46.72
CA VAL A 123 -8.84 32.22 -46.13
C VAL A 123 -7.83 31.82 -45.07
N GLY A 124 -8.28 31.62 -43.82
CA GLY A 124 -7.40 31.24 -42.71
C GLY A 124 -6.25 32.23 -42.46
N GLY A 125 -6.45 33.51 -42.79
CA GLY A 125 -5.42 34.55 -42.72
C GLY A 125 -4.49 34.63 -43.94
N VAL A 126 -4.62 33.75 -44.94
CA VAL A 126 -3.83 33.77 -46.18
C VAL A 126 -4.58 34.53 -47.27
N SER A 127 -3.94 35.54 -47.85
CA SER A 127 -4.48 36.27 -49.00
C SER A 127 -4.32 35.48 -50.30
N VAL A 128 -5.41 35.35 -51.06
CA VAL A 128 -5.48 34.62 -52.33
C VAL A 128 -6.02 35.54 -53.41
N THR A 129 -5.28 35.72 -54.50
CA THR A 129 -5.71 36.53 -55.65
C THR A 129 -6.29 35.65 -56.74
N LEU A 130 -7.57 35.81 -57.03
CA LEU A 130 -8.27 35.19 -58.16
C LEU A 130 -8.15 36.09 -59.40
N ASP A 131 -7.94 35.48 -60.57
CA ASP A 131 -7.94 36.17 -61.86
C ASP A 131 -9.19 35.81 -62.68
N ALA A 132 -9.28 36.33 -63.91
CA ALA A 132 -10.45 36.13 -64.77
C ALA A 132 -10.66 34.66 -65.20
N LEU A 133 -9.66 33.79 -65.06
CA LEU A 133 -9.74 32.37 -65.42
C LEU A 133 -10.29 31.50 -64.29
N ASP A 134 -10.25 31.98 -63.03
CA ASP A 134 -10.72 31.29 -61.82
C ASP A 134 -12.25 31.35 -61.67
N ASN A 135 -13.00 31.36 -62.77
CA ASN A 135 -14.42 31.70 -62.87
C ASN A 135 -15.44 30.65 -62.38
N THR A 136 -14.99 29.66 -61.61
CA THR A 136 -15.87 28.63 -61.01
C THR A 136 -15.38 28.33 -59.60
N SER A 137 -16.26 27.90 -58.70
CA SER A 137 -15.88 27.56 -57.32
C SER A 137 -14.76 26.50 -57.29
N ALA A 138 -14.81 25.49 -58.15
CA ALA A 138 -13.76 24.46 -58.21
C ALA A 138 -12.37 25.02 -58.60
N LYS A 139 -12.30 25.93 -59.59
CA LYS A 139 -11.04 26.59 -59.98
C LYS A 139 -10.53 27.53 -58.88
N ALA A 140 -11.43 28.29 -58.26
CA ALA A 140 -11.08 29.13 -57.13
C ALA A 140 -10.57 28.30 -55.93
N THR A 141 -11.22 27.19 -55.59
CA THR A 141 -10.76 26.26 -54.54
C THR A 141 -9.38 25.68 -54.86
N ALA A 142 -9.09 25.36 -56.12
CA ALA A 142 -7.75 24.93 -56.53
C ALA A 142 -6.68 25.98 -56.22
N LYS A 143 -6.97 27.26 -56.53
CA LYS A 143 -6.05 28.37 -56.26
C LYS A 143 -5.92 28.67 -54.76
N ILE A 144 -7.00 28.56 -54.00
CA ILE A 144 -7.01 28.67 -52.54
C ILE A 144 -6.16 27.56 -51.92
N ALA A 145 -6.36 26.30 -52.33
CA ALA A 145 -5.57 25.18 -51.83
C ALA A 145 -4.08 25.34 -52.13
N ALA A 146 -3.72 25.83 -53.32
CA ALA A 146 -2.33 26.12 -53.68
C ALA A 146 -1.74 27.24 -52.80
N ALA A 147 -2.49 28.34 -52.59
CA ALA A 147 -2.04 29.45 -51.77
C ALA A 147 -1.89 29.08 -50.28
N LEU A 148 -2.80 28.28 -49.73
CA LEU A 148 -2.70 27.77 -48.37
C LEU A 148 -1.46 26.88 -48.22
N LYS A 149 -1.24 25.92 -49.14
CA LYS A 149 -0.07 25.04 -49.13
C LYS A 149 1.28 25.78 -49.24
N ALA A 150 1.28 26.95 -49.88
CA ALA A 150 2.48 27.78 -50.03
C ALA A 150 2.71 28.73 -48.84
N SER A 151 1.78 28.81 -47.89
CA SER A 151 1.88 29.69 -46.73
C SER A 151 2.52 28.97 -45.55
N SER A 152 3.42 29.65 -44.82
CA SER A 152 3.99 29.15 -43.56
C SER A 152 2.94 28.88 -42.47
N LEU A 153 1.70 29.34 -42.65
CA LEU A 153 0.58 29.06 -41.74
C LEU A 153 -0.04 27.67 -41.94
N PHE A 154 0.18 27.02 -43.09
CA PHE A 154 -0.42 25.73 -43.46
C PHE A 154 0.50 24.79 -44.25
N ASP A 155 1.77 25.18 -44.47
CA ASP A 155 2.77 24.32 -45.08
C ASP A 155 3.21 23.20 -44.12
N GLU A 156 4.09 22.30 -44.61
CA GLU A 156 4.57 21.17 -43.82
C GLU A 156 5.26 21.58 -42.50
N SER A 157 5.84 22.79 -42.42
CA SER A 157 6.50 23.27 -41.21
C SER A 157 5.52 23.65 -40.10
N SER A 158 4.28 24.02 -40.46
CA SER A 158 3.20 24.32 -39.51
C SER A 158 2.69 23.07 -38.78
N GLY A 159 2.89 21.88 -39.37
CA GLY A 159 2.29 20.63 -38.91
C GLY A 159 0.80 20.50 -39.22
N ARG A 160 0.22 21.43 -39.98
CA ARG A 160 -1.13 21.34 -40.55
C ARG A 160 -1.06 20.76 -41.95
N THR A 161 -2.16 20.17 -42.43
CA THR A 161 -2.23 19.64 -43.80
C THR A 161 -3.46 20.13 -44.53
N VAL A 162 -3.28 20.57 -45.77
CA VAL A 162 -4.36 20.96 -46.67
C VAL A 162 -4.59 19.85 -47.70
N SER A 163 -5.68 19.11 -47.55
CA SER A 163 -6.11 18.09 -48.50
C SER A 163 -7.07 18.69 -49.52
N TYR A 164 -6.76 18.54 -50.81
CA TYR A 164 -7.58 19.04 -51.90
C TYR A 164 -7.55 18.05 -53.07
N THR A 165 -8.72 17.72 -53.60
CA THR A 165 -8.86 16.90 -54.81
C THR A 165 -9.22 17.79 -55.99
N ALA A 166 -8.44 17.71 -57.08
CA ALA A 166 -8.63 18.55 -58.25
C ALA A 166 -10.05 18.44 -58.82
N GLY A 167 -10.67 19.59 -59.07
CA GLY A 167 -12.05 19.67 -59.59
C GLY A 167 -13.13 19.77 -58.50
N ASN A 168 -12.79 19.58 -57.22
CA ASN A 168 -13.74 19.81 -56.14
C ASN A 168 -13.85 21.30 -55.79
N SER A 169 -15.02 21.70 -55.28
CA SER A 169 -15.24 23.02 -54.67
C SER A 169 -15.02 23.01 -53.15
N ALA A 170 -14.46 21.93 -52.62
CA ALA A 170 -14.16 21.78 -51.20
C ALA A 170 -12.71 21.34 -50.98
N LEU A 171 -12.14 21.75 -49.84
CA LEU A 171 -10.85 21.29 -49.33
C LEU A 171 -10.97 21.00 -47.84
N THR A 172 -10.07 20.19 -47.29
CA THR A 172 -10.00 19.89 -45.86
C THR A 172 -8.69 20.41 -45.29
N ILE A 173 -8.77 21.12 -44.18
CA ILE A 173 -7.61 21.49 -43.37
C ILE A 173 -7.63 20.58 -42.14
N THR A 174 -6.57 19.81 -41.95
CA THR A 174 -6.32 19.08 -40.70
C THR A 174 -5.27 19.86 -39.90
N TYR A 175 -5.64 20.24 -38.68
CA TYR A 175 -4.79 20.99 -37.76
C TYR A 175 -3.78 20.09 -37.06
N LYS A 176 -2.76 20.68 -36.43
CA LYS A 176 -1.79 19.92 -35.65
C LYS A 176 -2.46 19.48 -34.33
N PRO A 177 -2.28 18.22 -33.87
CA PRO A 177 -2.93 17.74 -32.64
C PRO A 177 -2.67 18.60 -31.38
N SER A 178 -1.51 19.27 -31.32
CA SER A 178 -1.17 20.14 -30.19
C SER A 178 -1.99 21.44 -30.13
N GLU A 179 -2.71 21.79 -31.19
CA GLU A 179 -3.48 23.03 -31.26
C GLU A 179 -4.87 22.90 -30.59
N GLY A 180 -5.32 21.67 -30.29
CA GLY A 180 -6.63 21.46 -29.68
C GLY A 180 -7.78 21.63 -30.66
N ASN A 181 -8.98 21.84 -30.13
CA ASN A 181 -10.14 22.24 -30.95
C ASN A 181 -10.00 23.71 -31.35
N ILE A 182 -10.19 24.00 -32.64
CA ILE A 182 -9.97 25.30 -33.28
C ILE A 182 -11.31 25.88 -33.69
N SER A 183 -11.46 27.20 -33.55
CA SER A 183 -12.62 27.89 -34.12
C SER A 183 -12.66 27.74 -35.65
N ASN A 184 -13.84 27.83 -36.24
CA ASN A 184 -14.00 27.73 -37.71
C ASN A 184 -13.03 28.66 -38.45
N THR A 185 -12.36 28.11 -39.46
CA THR A 185 -11.42 28.82 -40.33
C THR A 185 -12.09 30.05 -40.91
N SER A 186 -11.47 31.22 -40.75
CA SER A 186 -12.03 32.46 -41.27
C SER A 186 -12.02 32.48 -42.80
N ILE A 187 -13.16 32.83 -43.41
CA ILE A 187 -13.29 33.03 -44.85
C ILE A 187 -13.84 34.44 -45.08
N SER A 188 -13.04 35.30 -45.73
CA SER A 188 -13.45 36.64 -46.15
C SER A 188 -13.37 36.75 -47.66
N ALA A 189 -14.54 36.77 -48.30
CA ALA A 189 -14.70 36.73 -49.76
C ALA A 189 -14.13 37.94 -50.52
N GLY A 190 -13.93 39.07 -49.84
CA GLY A 190 -13.56 40.33 -50.49
C GLY A 190 -14.54 40.71 -51.61
N SER A 191 -14.01 41.20 -52.74
CA SER A 191 -14.81 41.56 -53.92
C SER A 191 -15.09 40.40 -54.88
N THR A 192 -14.70 39.17 -54.52
CA THR A 192 -14.72 38.01 -55.44
C THR A 192 -16.10 37.38 -55.59
N GLY A 193 -17.03 37.62 -54.66
CA GLY A 193 -18.38 37.03 -54.69
C GLY A 193 -18.44 35.53 -54.35
N LEU A 194 -17.33 34.92 -53.94
CA LEU A 194 -17.27 33.53 -53.47
C LEU A 194 -17.82 33.43 -52.04
N THR A 195 -18.63 32.42 -51.73
CA THR A 195 -19.05 32.13 -50.34
C THR A 195 -18.41 30.83 -49.87
N GLY A 196 -18.11 30.73 -48.58
CA GLY A 196 -17.51 29.53 -47.99
C GLY A 196 -18.25 29.14 -46.71
N VAL A 197 -18.48 27.84 -46.55
CA VAL A 197 -19.01 27.23 -45.33
C VAL A 197 -17.90 26.35 -44.74
N VAL A 198 -17.79 26.36 -43.41
CA VAL A 198 -16.80 25.57 -42.68
C VAL A 198 -17.53 24.58 -41.79
N ASP A 199 -17.27 23.30 -42.01
CA ASP A 199 -17.79 22.20 -41.20
C ASP A 199 -16.64 21.51 -40.48
N VAL A 200 -16.75 21.35 -39.16
CA VAL A 200 -15.85 20.47 -38.40
C VAL A 200 -16.24 19.04 -38.73
N VAL A 201 -15.39 18.35 -39.49
CA VAL A 201 -15.63 16.97 -39.93
C VAL A 201 -15.02 15.95 -38.99
N GLU A 202 -13.98 16.34 -38.25
CA GLU A 202 -13.42 15.55 -37.14
C GLU A 202 -12.93 16.50 -36.04
N GLU A 203 -13.27 16.25 -34.77
CA GLU A 203 -12.78 16.98 -33.59
C GLU A 203 -11.33 16.59 -33.24
N ASN A 204 -10.61 17.43 -32.49
CA ASN A 204 -9.29 17.06 -31.98
C ASN A 204 -9.39 15.92 -30.97
N PHE A 205 -8.46 14.96 -31.07
CA PHE A 205 -8.38 13.86 -30.13
C PHE A 205 -6.92 13.54 -29.79
N THR A 206 -6.59 13.49 -28.51
CA THR A 206 -5.28 13.04 -28.02
C THR A 206 -5.44 11.63 -27.45
N SER A 207 -4.63 10.68 -27.93
CA SER A 207 -4.65 9.32 -27.39
C SER A 207 -4.31 9.31 -25.90
N THR A 208 -5.02 8.47 -25.13
CA THR A 208 -4.60 8.16 -23.75
C THR A 208 -3.58 7.03 -23.81
N ALA A 209 -2.43 7.24 -23.14
CA ALA A 209 -1.40 6.22 -23.05
C ALA A 209 -1.96 4.95 -22.40
N GLY A 210 -1.66 3.80 -22.99
CA GLY A 210 -1.85 2.50 -22.34
C GLY A 210 -0.63 2.15 -21.49
N THR A 211 -0.77 1.16 -20.61
CA THR A 211 0.33 0.76 -19.73
C THR A 211 1.53 0.20 -20.50
N GLY A 212 1.29 -0.37 -21.70
CA GLY A 212 2.28 -1.11 -22.48
C GLY A 212 2.63 -2.50 -21.91
N VAL A 213 1.96 -2.88 -20.81
CA VAL A 213 2.23 -4.11 -20.04
C VAL A 213 1.05 -5.05 -20.14
N TYR A 214 1.32 -6.28 -20.55
CA TYR A 214 0.33 -7.35 -20.62
C TYR A 214 0.48 -8.30 -19.45
N ALA A 215 -0.64 -8.83 -18.96
CA ALA A 215 -0.70 -9.86 -17.97
C ALA A 215 -0.96 -11.23 -18.62
N LYS A 216 -0.14 -12.21 -18.26
CA LYS A 216 -0.30 -13.61 -18.63
C LYS A 216 -0.62 -14.44 -17.40
N VAL A 217 -1.69 -15.21 -17.48
CA VAL A 217 -2.11 -16.11 -16.40
C VAL A 217 -1.19 -17.34 -16.39
N ASN A 218 -0.65 -17.67 -15.21
CA ASN A 218 0.13 -18.88 -15.01
C ASN A 218 -0.79 -20.06 -14.63
N GLN A 219 -0.25 -21.26 -14.67
CA GLN A 219 -0.95 -22.45 -14.20
C GLN A 219 -1.18 -22.40 -12.68
N ASN A 220 -2.40 -22.77 -12.25
CA ASN A 220 -2.70 -22.89 -10.83
C ASN A 220 -2.26 -24.27 -10.33
N VAL A 221 -1.51 -24.31 -9.22
CA VAL A 221 -1.03 -25.54 -8.60
C VAL A 221 -1.34 -25.49 -7.11
N MET A 222 -2.32 -26.29 -6.68
CA MET A 222 -2.65 -26.48 -5.26
C MET A 222 -1.94 -27.73 -4.75
N THR A 223 -0.98 -27.53 -3.85
CA THR A 223 -0.19 -28.62 -3.27
C THR A 223 -1.02 -29.41 -2.25
N GLY A 224 -0.72 -30.71 -2.15
CA GLY A 224 -1.42 -31.62 -1.26
C GLY A 224 -1.04 -31.47 0.22
N LYS A 225 -1.49 -32.43 1.01
CA LYS A 225 -1.20 -32.56 2.45
C LYS A 225 -0.44 -33.85 2.72
N ALA A 226 0.38 -33.85 3.76
CA ALA A 226 1.02 -35.06 4.26
C ALA A 226 -0.02 -36.12 4.64
N MET A 227 0.29 -37.39 4.34
CA MET A 227 -0.66 -38.50 4.41
C MET A 227 -0.46 -39.39 5.63
N SER A 228 -1.57 -39.94 6.14
CA SER A 228 -1.61 -40.94 7.20
C SER A 228 -2.49 -42.14 6.82
N GLY A 229 -1.98 -43.36 7.01
CA GLY A 229 -2.66 -44.61 6.65
C GLY A 229 -3.45 -45.28 7.79
N THR A 230 -3.69 -44.61 8.91
CA THR A 230 -4.06 -45.26 10.19
C THR A 230 -5.50 -45.76 10.33
N SER A 231 -6.39 -45.49 9.36
CA SER A 231 -7.80 -45.93 9.37
C SER A 231 -8.43 -45.85 7.98
N VAL A 232 -9.56 -46.54 7.82
CA VAL A 232 -10.42 -46.49 6.62
C VAL A 232 -11.49 -45.43 6.84
N LEU A 233 -11.46 -44.38 6.03
CA LEU A 233 -12.49 -43.35 5.95
C LEU A 233 -13.15 -43.35 4.58
N LYS A 234 -14.35 -42.78 4.54
CA LYS A 234 -15.16 -42.64 3.34
C LYS A 234 -15.68 -41.22 3.22
N GLY A 235 -15.69 -40.67 2.02
CA GLY A 235 -16.19 -39.31 1.78
C GLY A 235 -16.07 -38.88 0.32
N LEU A 236 -16.70 -37.74 0.03
CA LEU A 236 -16.63 -37.06 -1.26
C LEU A 236 -15.65 -35.89 -1.17
N VAL A 237 -15.00 -35.60 -2.29
CA VAL A 237 -14.28 -34.35 -2.50
C VAL A 237 -15.03 -33.54 -3.53
N PHE A 238 -15.35 -32.29 -3.22
CA PHE A 238 -15.88 -31.33 -4.17
C PHE A 238 -14.72 -30.51 -4.74
N ILE A 239 -14.69 -30.38 -6.06
CA ILE A 239 -13.74 -29.52 -6.78
C ILE A 239 -14.56 -28.50 -7.57
N ASN A 240 -14.40 -27.21 -7.28
CA ASN A 240 -15.13 -26.11 -7.93
C ASN A 240 -16.66 -26.38 -7.98
N GLY A 241 -17.24 -26.85 -6.87
CA GLY A 241 -18.66 -27.15 -6.75
C GLY A 241 -19.12 -28.50 -7.34
N TYR A 242 -18.25 -29.27 -7.99
CA TYR A 242 -18.58 -30.59 -8.53
C TYR A 242 -18.10 -31.71 -7.60
N ALA A 243 -19.02 -32.59 -7.19
CA ALA A 243 -18.70 -33.76 -6.38
C ALA A 243 -17.93 -34.82 -7.20
N SER A 244 -16.87 -35.37 -6.61
CA SER A 244 -16.19 -36.57 -7.10
C SER A 244 -16.99 -37.84 -6.80
N ALA A 245 -16.51 -38.99 -7.30
CA ALA A 245 -16.98 -40.29 -6.79
C ALA A 245 -16.54 -40.49 -5.34
N ASN A 246 -17.27 -41.33 -4.59
CA ASN A 246 -16.96 -41.60 -3.19
C ASN A 246 -15.58 -42.27 -3.05
N ILE A 247 -14.69 -41.66 -2.27
CA ILE A 247 -13.34 -42.12 -2.00
C ILE A 247 -13.37 -42.94 -0.72
N THR A 248 -12.81 -44.16 -0.76
CA THR A 248 -12.58 -45.00 0.43
C THR A 248 -11.07 -45.16 0.63
N THR A 249 -10.55 -44.74 1.77
CA THR A 249 -9.10 -44.80 2.04
C THR A 249 -8.69 -46.25 2.34
N THR A 250 -7.49 -46.63 1.90
CA THR A 250 -6.98 -47.99 2.14
C THR A 250 -6.08 -48.00 3.38
N LEU A 251 -6.41 -48.88 4.35
CA LEU A 251 -5.66 -49.02 5.60
C LEU A 251 -4.18 -49.34 5.32
N ASN A 252 -3.27 -48.59 5.95
CA ASN A 252 -1.82 -48.68 5.82
C ASN A 252 -1.30 -48.63 4.37
N ASN A 253 -2.07 -48.07 3.43
CA ASN A 253 -1.69 -47.99 2.02
C ASN A 253 -2.05 -46.62 1.42
N THR A 254 -1.22 -45.64 1.75
CA THR A 254 -1.29 -44.26 1.24
C THR A 254 -1.13 -44.21 -0.28
N ARG A 255 -0.30 -45.08 -0.88
CA ARG A 255 -0.13 -45.17 -2.35
C ARG A 255 -1.42 -45.58 -3.06
N ALA A 256 -2.10 -46.62 -2.59
CA ALA A 256 -3.40 -47.03 -3.14
C ALA A 256 -4.44 -45.91 -2.97
N THR A 257 -4.48 -45.31 -1.78
CA THR A 257 -5.39 -44.19 -1.50
C THR A 257 -5.16 -43.01 -2.47
N ARG A 258 -3.90 -42.63 -2.75
CA ARG A 258 -3.62 -41.57 -3.75
C ARG A 258 -4.10 -41.94 -5.15
N ALA A 259 -3.90 -43.18 -5.57
CA ALA A 259 -4.35 -43.64 -6.88
C ALA A 259 -5.88 -43.52 -7.03
N ASP A 260 -6.62 -43.89 -5.98
CA ASP A 260 -8.09 -43.78 -5.96
C ASP A 260 -8.56 -42.32 -5.95
N VAL A 261 -7.93 -41.45 -5.16
CA VAL A 261 -8.21 -40.01 -5.13
C VAL A 261 -7.97 -39.37 -6.49
N VAL A 262 -6.82 -39.64 -7.10
CA VAL A 262 -6.45 -39.10 -8.43
C VAL A 262 -7.45 -39.57 -9.48
N LYS A 263 -7.86 -40.83 -9.45
CA LYS A 263 -8.87 -41.36 -10.37
C LYS A 263 -10.23 -40.69 -10.16
N ALA A 264 -10.68 -40.53 -8.91
CA ALA A 264 -11.97 -39.94 -8.58
C ALA A 264 -12.08 -38.47 -9.02
N ILE A 265 -11.01 -37.69 -8.84
CA ILE A 265 -10.97 -36.28 -9.25
C ILE A 265 -10.80 -36.14 -10.77
N ASN A 266 -9.93 -36.94 -11.39
CA ASN A 266 -9.74 -36.89 -12.84
C ASN A 266 -10.98 -37.35 -13.63
N LEU A 267 -11.92 -38.07 -13.01
CA LEU A 267 -13.19 -38.42 -13.64
C LEU A 267 -14.12 -37.19 -13.82
N ILE A 268 -13.92 -36.13 -13.04
CA ILE A 268 -14.69 -34.88 -13.12
C ILE A 268 -13.91 -33.72 -13.76
N SER A 269 -12.69 -33.96 -14.25
CA SER A 269 -11.81 -32.91 -14.78
C SER A 269 -12.39 -32.15 -15.97
N ASP A 270 -13.22 -32.79 -16.80
CA ASP A 270 -13.84 -32.13 -17.95
C ASP A 270 -14.86 -31.06 -17.54
N LYS A 271 -15.41 -31.15 -16.33
CA LYS A 271 -16.33 -30.15 -15.76
C LYS A 271 -15.59 -29.09 -14.98
N THR A 272 -14.57 -29.49 -14.23
CA THR A 272 -13.88 -28.59 -13.29
C THR A 272 -12.69 -27.87 -13.92
N GLY A 273 -12.08 -28.44 -14.97
CA GLY A 273 -10.79 -28.05 -15.53
C GLY A 273 -9.58 -28.33 -14.63
N VAL A 274 -9.78 -29.07 -13.55
CA VAL A 274 -8.74 -29.38 -12.55
C VAL A 274 -8.31 -30.84 -12.69
N LYS A 275 -7.00 -31.07 -12.78
CA LYS A 275 -6.39 -32.39 -12.85
C LYS A 275 -5.64 -32.71 -11.57
N ALA A 276 -5.89 -33.89 -11.01
CA ALA A 276 -5.15 -34.45 -9.89
C ALA A 276 -3.91 -35.23 -10.36
N ILE A 277 -2.80 -35.06 -9.64
CA ILE A 277 -1.51 -35.70 -9.90
C ILE A 277 -1.03 -36.37 -8.60
N ASP A 278 -0.72 -37.66 -8.68
CA ASP A 278 -0.03 -38.39 -7.60
C ASP A 278 1.42 -37.90 -7.51
N THR A 279 1.81 -37.33 -6.37
CA THR A 279 3.18 -36.84 -6.18
C THR A 279 4.20 -37.96 -5.93
N GLY A 280 3.73 -39.19 -5.71
CA GLY A 280 4.56 -40.32 -5.29
C GLY A 280 5.09 -40.22 -3.84
N SER A 281 4.77 -39.14 -3.12
CA SER A 281 5.28 -38.87 -1.77
C SER A 281 4.16 -38.76 -0.74
N ASP A 282 4.31 -39.49 0.37
CA ASP A 282 3.40 -39.41 1.50
C ASP A 282 3.47 -38.04 2.19
N THR A 283 4.59 -37.33 2.12
CA THR A 283 4.71 -35.98 2.70
C THR A 283 4.05 -34.89 1.85
N LYS A 284 3.79 -35.16 0.56
CA LYS A 284 3.25 -34.18 -0.40
C LYS A 284 1.82 -34.49 -0.87
N GLY A 285 1.37 -35.74 -0.74
CA GLY A 285 -0.01 -36.13 -1.04
C GLY A 285 -0.36 -36.07 -2.53
N VAL A 286 -1.54 -35.55 -2.84
CA VAL A 286 -2.04 -35.35 -4.22
C VAL A 286 -2.00 -33.86 -4.55
N THR A 287 -1.47 -33.51 -5.73
CA THR A 287 -1.45 -32.12 -6.21
C THR A 287 -2.58 -31.90 -7.21
N LEU A 288 -3.27 -30.77 -7.10
CA LEU A 288 -4.31 -30.35 -8.05
C LEU A 288 -3.77 -29.25 -8.96
N VAL A 289 -4.09 -29.35 -10.25
CA VAL A 289 -3.53 -28.48 -11.27
C VAL A 289 -4.63 -27.98 -12.20
N ALA A 290 -4.73 -26.66 -12.38
CA ALA A 290 -5.59 -26.05 -13.39
C ALA A 290 -4.71 -25.29 -14.40
N ALA A 291 -4.60 -25.85 -15.61
CA ALA A 291 -3.63 -25.40 -16.62
C ALA A 291 -3.88 -23.97 -17.13
N ASP A 292 -5.14 -23.54 -17.13
CA ASP A 292 -5.56 -22.20 -17.53
C ASP A 292 -5.49 -21.16 -16.40
N GLY A 293 -5.12 -21.58 -15.19
CA GLY A 293 -4.95 -20.71 -14.04
C GLY A 293 -6.24 -20.27 -13.35
N ARG A 294 -7.37 -20.94 -13.61
CA ARG A 294 -8.59 -20.77 -12.81
C ARG A 294 -8.32 -21.10 -11.34
N ASN A 295 -9.12 -20.57 -10.44
CA ASN A 295 -9.07 -20.91 -9.02
C ASN A 295 -9.43 -22.39 -8.81
N ILE A 296 -8.79 -23.00 -7.81
CA ILE A 296 -9.08 -24.36 -7.36
C ILE A 296 -9.71 -24.25 -5.97
N GLU A 297 -10.98 -24.60 -5.86
CA GLU A 297 -11.73 -24.68 -4.61
C GLU A 297 -11.98 -26.14 -4.25
N VAL A 298 -11.63 -26.50 -3.02
CA VAL A 298 -11.74 -27.86 -2.49
C VAL A 298 -12.52 -27.84 -1.18
N SER A 299 -13.59 -28.64 -1.13
CA SER A 299 -14.30 -28.97 0.11
C SER A 299 -14.55 -30.46 0.22
N PHE A 300 -14.83 -30.95 1.42
CA PHE A 300 -15.07 -32.37 1.68
C PHE A 300 -16.49 -32.57 2.21
N GLU A 301 -17.03 -33.75 1.92
CA GLU A 301 -18.24 -34.23 2.58
C GLU A 301 -17.93 -35.62 3.14
N THR A 302 -17.82 -35.71 4.46
CA THR A 302 -17.47 -36.93 5.18
C THR A 302 -18.12 -36.96 6.55
N SER A 303 -18.32 -38.15 7.11
CA SER A 303 -18.73 -38.32 8.51
C SER A 303 -17.57 -38.22 9.50
N ALA A 304 -16.34 -38.14 9.01
CA ALA A 304 -15.14 -37.94 9.81
C ALA A 304 -14.84 -36.45 10.03
N ASN A 305 -13.81 -36.15 10.82
CA ASN A 305 -13.26 -34.80 10.86
C ASN A 305 -12.54 -34.47 9.55
N ASP A 306 -12.78 -33.29 8.98
CA ASP A 306 -12.23 -32.87 7.69
C ASP A 306 -10.70 -32.83 7.64
N ASP A 307 -10.04 -32.45 8.75
CA ASP A 307 -8.58 -32.40 8.81
C ASP A 307 -7.97 -33.81 8.78
N ASP A 308 -8.61 -34.76 9.47
CA ASP A 308 -8.25 -36.18 9.43
C ASP A 308 -8.52 -36.78 8.05
N PHE A 309 -9.70 -36.55 7.46
CA PHE A 309 -10.03 -37.01 6.12
C PHE A 309 -9.05 -36.47 5.06
N GLY A 310 -8.75 -35.16 5.10
CA GLY A 310 -7.74 -34.51 4.26
C GLY A 310 -6.35 -35.12 4.41
N SER A 311 -5.94 -35.41 5.65
CA SER A 311 -4.68 -36.11 5.94
C SER A 311 -4.69 -37.56 5.46
N ARG A 312 -5.82 -38.20 5.21
CA ARG A 312 -5.85 -39.57 4.66
C ARG A 312 -5.83 -39.59 3.15
N ILE A 313 -6.51 -38.64 2.51
CA ILE A 313 -6.60 -38.56 1.04
C ILE A 313 -5.46 -37.73 0.42
N GLY A 314 -4.68 -37.03 1.25
CA GLY A 314 -3.53 -36.24 0.80
C GLY A 314 -3.89 -34.91 0.16
N LEU A 315 -5.03 -34.32 0.53
CA LEU A 315 -5.54 -33.05 0.02
C LEU A 315 -5.80 -32.04 1.14
N ARG A 316 -5.82 -30.77 0.78
CA ARG A 316 -6.21 -29.64 1.65
C ARG A 316 -7.58 -29.14 1.21
N GLN A 317 -8.39 -28.67 2.16
CA GLN A 317 -9.54 -27.83 1.84
C GLN A 317 -9.09 -26.37 1.61
N GLY A 318 -9.96 -25.60 0.98
CA GLY A 318 -9.78 -24.16 0.77
C GLY A 318 -9.74 -23.78 -0.72
N VAL A 319 -9.40 -22.53 -0.97
CA VAL A 319 -9.32 -21.96 -2.32
C VAL A 319 -7.88 -21.55 -2.61
N GLN A 320 -7.36 -21.95 -3.77
CA GLN A 320 -6.06 -21.55 -4.27
C GLN A 320 -6.25 -20.71 -5.53
N ALA A 321 -5.65 -19.51 -5.56
CA ALA A 321 -5.54 -18.69 -6.77
C ALA A 321 -4.25 -19.00 -7.53
N SER A 322 -4.28 -18.79 -8.85
CA SER A 322 -3.05 -18.77 -9.66
C SER A 322 -2.28 -17.46 -9.53
N THR A 323 -1.11 -17.41 -10.16
CA THR A 323 -0.28 -16.20 -10.31
C THR A 323 -0.40 -15.61 -11.71
N ILE A 324 0.05 -14.36 -11.86
CA ILE A 324 0.13 -13.65 -13.14
C ILE A 324 1.60 -13.29 -13.39
N SER A 325 2.02 -13.36 -14.65
CA SER A 325 3.28 -12.81 -15.14
C SER A 325 2.99 -11.53 -15.91
N LEU A 326 3.75 -10.46 -15.66
CA LEU A 326 3.67 -9.21 -16.43
C LEU A 326 4.74 -9.19 -17.51
N GLU A 327 4.34 -8.93 -18.75
CA GLU A 327 5.19 -8.91 -19.94
C GLU A 327 5.06 -7.56 -20.65
N SER A 328 6.18 -6.85 -20.80
CA SER A 328 6.28 -5.60 -21.58
C SER A 328 6.72 -5.96 -23.00
N LYS A 329 5.91 -5.63 -24.02
CA LYS A 329 6.23 -5.98 -25.44
C LYS A 329 7.25 -5.03 -26.09
N ILE A 330 7.50 -3.89 -25.45
CA ILE A 330 8.40 -2.82 -25.86
C ILE A 330 9.37 -2.65 -24.68
N PRO A 331 10.58 -2.09 -24.82
CA PRO A 331 11.41 -1.66 -23.68
C PRO A 331 10.77 -0.49 -22.90
N THR A 332 9.47 -0.57 -22.64
CA THR A 332 8.75 0.27 -21.69
C THR A 332 9.04 -0.24 -20.29
N PRO A 333 9.44 0.66 -19.37
CA PRO A 333 9.43 0.44 -17.93
C PRO A 333 8.23 -0.39 -17.47
N VAL A 334 8.39 -1.22 -16.44
CA VAL A 334 7.26 -1.75 -15.67
C VAL A 334 7.42 -1.20 -14.26
N VAL A 335 6.70 -0.11 -13.95
CA VAL A 335 6.67 0.47 -12.61
C VAL A 335 5.31 0.14 -12.01
N LEU A 336 5.31 -0.52 -10.85
CA LEU A 336 4.12 -0.91 -10.12
C LEU A 336 3.98 -0.03 -8.88
N SER A 337 2.80 0.56 -8.69
CA SER A 337 2.43 1.36 -7.53
C SER A 337 0.94 1.16 -7.20
N SER A 338 0.47 1.70 -6.08
CA SER A 338 -0.95 1.87 -5.75
C SER A 338 -1.27 3.31 -5.39
N ASP A 339 -2.56 3.68 -5.42
CA ASP A 339 -3.04 4.93 -4.84
C ASP A 339 -2.96 4.91 -3.30
N SER A 340 -3.16 6.08 -2.67
CA SER A 340 -3.09 6.25 -1.21
C SER A 340 -4.14 5.42 -0.44
N THR A 341 -5.27 5.11 -1.06
CA THR A 341 -6.31 4.23 -0.50
C THR A 341 -6.31 2.83 -1.11
N GLY A 342 -5.43 2.57 -2.06
CA GLY A 342 -5.31 1.31 -2.79
C GLY A 342 -4.39 0.31 -2.11
N ASP A 343 -4.61 -0.97 -2.38
CA ASP A 343 -3.83 -2.09 -1.84
C ASP A 343 -3.37 -3.05 -2.96
N ILE A 344 -2.12 -2.88 -3.38
CA ILE A 344 -1.50 -3.70 -4.43
C ILE A 344 -1.38 -5.17 -4.05
N THR A 345 -1.41 -5.51 -2.76
CA THR A 345 -1.31 -6.90 -2.31
C THR A 345 -2.51 -7.73 -2.76
N ARG A 346 -3.66 -7.10 -3.04
CA ARG A 346 -4.81 -7.77 -3.69
C ARG A 346 -4.49 -8.24 -5.10
N ALA A 347 -3.57 -7.58 -5.80
CA ALA A 347 -3.06 -8.05 -7.09
C ALA A 347 -2.14 -9.28 -6.95
N GLY A 348 -1.65 -9.58 -5.74
CA GLY A 348 -0.54 -10.51 -5.52
C GLY A 348 0.80 -9.98 -6.02
N LEU A 349 0.91 -8.66 -6.18
CA LEU A 349 2.10 -7.96 -6.66
C LEU A 349 2.68 -7.10 -5.54
N ILE A 350 3.91 -6.67 -5.76
CA ILE A 350 4.65 -5.76 -4.87
C ILE A 350 4.99 -4.50 -5.65
N GLU A 351 4.94 -3.35 -4.98
CA GLU A 351 5.38 -2.11 -5.58
C GLU A 351 6.87 -2.20 -5.96
N GLY A 352 7.23 -1.52 -7.04
CA GLY A 352 8.62 -1.51 -7.47
C GLY A 352 8.81 -1.09 -8.90
N ASN A 353 10.07 -0.84 -9.24
CA ASN A 353 10.50 -0.50 -10.59
C ASN A 353 11.22 -1.70 -11.22
N PHE A 354 10.60 -2.27 -12.26
CA PHE A 354 11.04 -3.45 -13.00
C PHE A 354 11.49 -3.08 -14.43
N THR A 355 12.04 -1.88 -14.62
CA THR A 355 12.49 -1.32 -15.91
C THR A 355 13.58 -2.09 -16.65
N ARG A 356 14.32 -2.97 -15.98
CA ARG A 356 15.44 -3.69 -16.59
C ARG A 356 14.92 -5.00 -17.17
N ASN A 357 15.30 -5.35 -18.40
CA ASN A 357 15.04 -6.64 -19.09
C ASN A 357 15.67 -7.84 -18.34
N GLN A 358 15.31 -8.05 -17.08
CA GLN A 358 15.80 -9.09 -16.18
C GLN A 358 14.60 -9.60 -15.38
N ALA A 359 14.54 -10.90 -15.11
CA ALA A 359 13.59 -11.44 -14.15
C ALA A 359 13.98 -10.90 -12.76
N VAL A 360 13.16 -10.00 -12.21
CA VAL A 360 13.38 -9.38 -10.90
C VAL A 360 12.31 -9.87 -9.94
N THR A 361 12.74 -10.42 -8.81
CA THR A 361 11.88 -10.69 -7.66
C THR A 361 12.30 -9.69 -6.58
N ASN A 362 11.34 -8.95 -6.00
CA ASN A 362 11.62 -8.17 -4.79
C ASN A 362 11.09 -8.93 -3.57
N THR A 363 11.68 -8.64 -2.42
CA THR A 363 11.12 -9.08 -1.13
C THR A 363 9.81 -8.37 -0.87
N SER A 364 8.91 -8.99 -0.09
CA SER A 364 7.72 -8.32 0.42
C SER A 364 8.08 -7.06 1.21
N VAL A 365 7.16 -6.09 1.24
CA VAL A 365 7.26 -4.93 2.14
C VAL A 365 7.32 -5.42 3.59
N ARG A 366 8.13 -4.77 4.41
CA ARG A 366 8.26 -5.06 5.84
C ARG A 366 7.46 -4.04 6.63
N ASP A 367 6.78 -4.52 7.68
CA ASP A 367 6.04 -3.65 8.60
C ASP A 367 6.97 -2.69 9.34
N ILE A 368 6.40 -1.59 9.85
CA ILE A 368 7.11 -0.64 10.71
C ILE A 368 7.55 -1.35 12.00
N VAL A 369 8.81 -1.13 12.40
CA VAL A 369 9.37 -1.70 13.63
C VAL A 369 9.28 -0.66 14.75
N ALA A 370 8.54 -0.99 15.81
CA ALA A 370 8.47 -0.17 17.01
C ALA A 370 9.84 -0.10 17.73
N PRO A 371 10.17 1.03 18.39
CA PRO A 371 11.39 1.14 19.19
C PRO A 371 11.37 0.17 20.38
N SER A 372 12.55 -0.14 20.93
CA SER A 372 12.67 -0.86 22.19
C SER A 372 11.98 -0.10 23.33
N VAL A 373 11.38 -0.84 24.26
CA VAL A 373 10.62 -0.33 25.41
C VAL A 373 11.46 -0.47 26.68
N ALA A 374 11.59 0.61 27.44
CA ALA A 374 12.24 0.59 28.74
C ALA A 374 11.32 -0.03 29.80
N GLN A 375 11.88 -0.91 30.63
CA GLN A 375 11.17 -1.40 31.80
C GLN A 375 10.88 -0.24 32.75
N VAL A 376 9.67 -0.22 33.30
CA VAL A 376 9.30 0.69 34.39
C VAL A 376 8.71 -0.11 35.54
N ASP A 377 9.33 -0.03 36.70
CA ASP A 377 8.80 -0.57 37.95
C ASP A 377 8.42 0.57 38.90
N SER A 378 7.31 0.42 39.61
CA SER A 378 6.94 1.29 40.72
C SER A 378 7.34 0.67 42.06
N LEU A 379 7.74 1.51 43.01
CA LEU A 379 7.91 1.15 44.41
C LEU A 379 7.17 2.17 45.27
N VAL A 380 6.16 1.69 45.99
CA VAL A 380 5.36 2.48 46.93
C VAL A 380 5.82 2.22 48.36
N ILE A 381 6.30 3.27 49.01
CA ILE A 381 6.63 3.31 50.43
C ILE A 381 5.42 3.84 51.20
N GLY A 382 5.05 3.15 52.27
CA GLY A 382 3.87 3.49 53.06
C GLY A 382 3.96 3.02 54.51
N GLY A 383 2.81 2.95 55.17
CA GLY A 383 2.71 2.55 56.58
C GLY A 383 3.29 3.58 57.55
N THR A 384 3.55 3.15 58.78
CA THR A 384 4.13 4.01 59.83
C THR A 384 5.64 3.91 59.82
N ILE A 385 6.32 5.03 59.56
CA ILE A 385 7.79 5.12 59.48
C ILE A 385 8.29 5.80 60.75
N VAL A 386 9.32 5.21 61.37
CA VAL A 386 9.99 5.77 62.55
C VAL A 386 11.44 6.09 62.20
N SER A 387 12.02 7.08 62.89
CA SER A 387 13.45 7.37 62.77
C SER A 387 14.30 6.13 63.06
N ALA A 388 15.37 5.96 62.30
CA ALA A 388 16.26 4.79 62.26
C ALA A 388 15.71 3.52 61.58
N ASP A 389 14.47 3.51 61.09
CA ASP A 389 14.02 2.45 60.17
C ASP A 389 14.88 2.48 58.89
N THR A 390 15.30 1.31 58.40
CA THR A 390 16.05 1.19 57.14
C THR A 390 15.15 0.62 56.06
N PHE A 391 15.22 1.20 54.86
CA PHE A 391 14.54 0.75 53.66
C PHE A 391 15.59 0.51 52.59
N SER A 392 15.61 -0.69 52.02
CA SER A 392 16.62 -1.14 51.08
C SER A 392 15.98 -1.61 49.78
N VAL A 393 16.60 -1.22 48.67
CA VAL A 393 16.25 -1.68 47.33
C VAL A 393 17.47 -2.38 46.75
N VAL A 394 17.29 -3.55 46.15
CA VAL A 394 18.34 -4.25 45.41
C VAL A 394 17.99 -4.23 43.93
N ILE A 395 18.84 -3.58 43.13
CA ILE A 395 18.69 -3.43 41.68
C ILE A 395 19.88 -4.11 41.01
N ASN A 396 19.64 -5.11 40.16
CA ASN A 396 20.70 -5.91 39.52
C ASN A 396 21.78 -6.43 40.49
N GLY A 397 21.39 -6.74 41.73
CA GLY A 397 22.29 -7.21 42.80
C GLY A 397 22.97 -6.10 43.62
N SER A 398 22.94 -4.84 43.16
CA SER A 398 23.43 -3.68 43.93
C SER A 398 22.41 -3.23 44.97
N THR A 399 22.84 -3.05 46.22
CA THR A 399 21.94 -2.69 47.35
C THR A 399 22.04 -1.20 47.68
N TYR A 400 20.90 -0.53 47.72
CA TYR A 400 20.75 0.87 48.12
C TYR A 400 19.90 0.93 49.38
N THR A 401 20.49 1.37 50.50
CA THR A 401 19.82 1.42 51.80
C THR A 401 19.72 2.84 52.30
N TYR A 402 18.49 3.32 52.52
CA TYR A 402 18.22 4.58 53.21
C TYR A 402 17.81 4.34 54.65
N THR A 403 18.42 5.07 55.58
CA THR A 403 18.01 5.09 57.01
C THR A 403 17.14 6.32 57.23
N ALA A 404 15.90 6.11 57.66
CA ALA A 404 14.92 7.16 57.86
C ALA A 404 15.37 8.15 58.94
N SER A 405 15.49 9.42 58.56
CA SER A 405 15.77 10.55 59.47
C SER A 405 14.50 11.29 59.91
N GLY A 406 13.34 10.97 59.31
CA GLY A 406 12.03 11.52 59.60
C GLY A 406 10.92 10.47 59.42
N THR A 407 9.66 10.87 59.60
CA THR A 407 8.50 9.93 59.68
C THR A 407 7.63 9.86 58.43
N THR A 408 8.04 10.51 57.32
CA THR A 408 7.25 10.56 56.08
C THR A 408 7.77 9.60 55.02
N ALA A 409 6.85 8.98 54.27
CA ALA A 409 7.21 8.12 53.12
C ALA A 409 7.96 8.91 52.04
N GLN A 410 7.64 10.19 51.89
CA GLN A 410 8.33 11.13 51.01
C GLN A 410 9.83 11.22 51.32
N ALA A 411 10.21 11.38 52.60
CA ALA A 411 11.62 11.49 52.96
C ALA A 411 12.40 10.21 52.67
N VAL A 412 11.79 9.03 52.87
CA VAL A 412 12.40 7.74 52.54
C VAL A 412 12.56 7.58 51.03
N ARG A 413 11.52 7.89 50.26
CA ARG A 413 11.56 7.88 48.81
C ARG A 413 12.67 8.79 48.28
N ASP A 414 12.71 10.05 48.70
CA ASP A 414 13.69 11.03 48.20
C ASP A 414 15.13 10.60 48.54
N GLY A 415 15.32 9.98 49.71
CA GLY A 415 16.58 9.36 50.11
C GLY A 415 17.00 8.20 49.21
N LEU A 416 16.08 7.28 48.90
CA LEU A 416 16.34 6.17 47.98
C LEU A 416 16.59 6.64 46.55
N VAL A 417 15.82 7.59 46.04
CA VAL A 417 16.04 8.21 44.73
C VAL A 417 17.44 8.81 44.64
N SER A 418 17.86 9.52 45.69
CA SER A 418 19.20 10.13 45.73
C SER A 418 20.32 9.08 45.74
N LEU A 419 20.16 7.99 46.51
CA LEU A 419 21.15 6.91 46.56
C LEU A 419 21.26 6.16 45.23
N ILE A 420 20.12 5.86 44.60
CA ILE A 420 20.06 5.13 43.33
C ILE A 420 20.69 5.98 42.22
N ASN A 421 20.28 7.24 42.10
CA ASN A 421 20.79 8.14 41.05
C ASN A 421 22.24 8.62 41.30
N ALA A 422 22.80 8.39 42.49
CA ALA A 422 24.21 8.66 42.77
C ALA A 422 25.14 7.59 42.16
N ASP A 423 24.61 6.41 41.82
CA ASP A 423 25.35 5.34 41.17
C ASP A 423 25.32 5.52 39.64
N SER A 424 26.42 6.01 39.07
CA SER A 424 26.54 6.23 37.62
C SER A 424 26.71 4.94 36.79
N ASP A 425 27.04 3.83 37.45
CA ASP A 425 27.23 2.53 36.80
C ASP A 425 25.89 1.80 36.64
N LEU A 426 24.90 2.12 37.50
CA LEU A 426 23.54 1.62 37.38
C LEU A 426 22.83 2.25 36.17
N LYS A 427 22.32 1.41 35.26
CA LYS A 427 21.51 1.81 34.10
C LYS A 427 20.01 1.88 34.40
N VAL A 428 19.67 2.45 35.56
CA VAL A 428 18.29 2.62 36.02
C VAL A 428 18.17 3.98 36.70
N THR A 429 17.32 4.85 36.15
CA THR A 429 16.99 6.14 36.74
C THR A 429 15.79 6.01 37.68
N ALA A 430 15.91 6.56 38.90
CA ALA A 430 14.81 6.70 39.84
C ALA A 430 14.19 8.11 39.79
N LYS A 431 12.87 8.22 39.76
CA LYS A 431 12.13 9.49 39.87
C LYS A 431 10.98 9.36 40.86
N ALA A 432 10.49 10.49 41.37
CA ALA A 432 9.25 10.50 42.14
C ALA A 432 8.08 10.05 41.25
N GLY A 433 7.22 9.20 41.80
CA GLY A 433 6.02 8.69 41.15
C GLY A 433 4.79 9.56 41.42
N ARG A 434 3.61 8.96 41.32
CA ARG A 434 2.31 9.66 41.34
C ARG A 434 1.89 10.05 42.75
N THR A 435 2.36 9.32 43.77
CA THR A 435 2.03 9.58 45.19
C THR A 435 3.24 10.02 46.01
N ALA A 436 2.96 10.60 47.18
CA ALA A 436 3.99 11.07 48.12
C ALA A 436 4.88 9.96 48.69
N GLY A 437 4.63 8.67 48.44
CA GLY A 437 5.53 7.57 48.84
C GLY A 437 6.07 6.75 47.66
N GLU A 438 5.68 7.08 46.43
CA GLU A 438 6.02 6.27 45.25
C GLU A 438 7.25 6.80 44.54
N LEU A 439 8.16 5.92 44.15
CA LEU A 439 9.15 6.18 43.11
C LEU A 439 8.93 5.26 41.91
N LEU A 440 9.30 5.77 40.73
CA LEU A 440 9.38 5.02 39.48
C LEU A 440 10.85 4.76 39.15
N LEU A 441 11.16 3.52 38.81
CA LEU A 441 12.46 3.06 38.35
C LEU A 441 12.34 2.75 36.87
N THR A 442 13.13 3.43 36.03
CA THR A 442 13.10 3.27 34.58
C THR A 442 14.45 2.80 34.09
N ALA A 443 14.48 1.74 33.28
CA ALA A 443 15.71 1.30 32.61
C ALA A 443 16.21 2.42 31.69
N ASP A 444 17.49 2.77 31.80
CA ASP A 444 18.08 3.83 30.97
C ASP A 444 18.26 3.37 29.52
N ASP A 445 18.50 2.07 29.33
CA ASP A 445 18.67 1.42 28.02
C ASP A 445 17.41 0.59 27.67
N PRO A 446 16.52 1.09 26.78
CA PRO A 446 15.31 0.39 26.40
C PRO A 446 15.59 -0.99 25.80
N GLY A 447 14.76 -1.99 26.17
CA GLY A 447 14.94 -3.40 25.77
C GLY A 447 15.85 -4.22 26.69
N THR A 448 16.49 -3.59 27.68
CA THR A 448 17.19 -4.27 28.76
C THR A 448 16.29 -4.31 30.00
N SER A 449 16.19 -5.45 30.67
CA SER A 449 15.46 -5.58 31.93
C SER A 449 16.38 -5.42 33.14
N PHE A 450 15.81 -5.02 34.27
CA PHE A 450 16.48 -5.03 35.57
C PHE A 450 15.67 -5.85 36.58
N THR A 451 16.37 -6.42 37.56
CA THR A 451 15.73 -7.12 38.68
C THR A 451 15.54 -6.16 39.84
N LEU A 452 14.39 -6.23 40.51
CA LEU A 452 14.06 -5.41 41.68
C LEU A 452 13.66 -6.29 42.85
N THR A 453 14.32 -6.12 44.01
CA THR A 453 13.85 -6.67 45.28
C THR A 453 13.94 -5.62 46.38
N THR A 454 13.13 -5.75 47.43
CA THR A 454 13.05 -4.76 48.51
C THR A 454 13.14 -5.43 49.87
N SER A 455 13.70 -4.71 50.85
CA SER A 455 13.72 -5.15 52.25
C SER A 455 13.66 -3.94 53.19
N LYS A 456 13.19 -4.16 54.43
CA LYS A 456 13.07 -3.10 55.44
C LYS A 456 13.32 -3.64 56.84
N SER A 457 13.82 -2.81 57.74
CA SER A 457 13.87 -3.13 59.17
C SER A 457 12.57 -2.73 59.90
N SER A 458 11.80 -1.81 59.33
CA SER A 458 10.55 -1.34 59.90
C SER A 458 9.52 -2.47 60.02
N THR A 459 8.87 -2.58 61.18
CA THR A 459 7.76 -3.53 61.37
C THR A 459 6.46 -3.02 60.76
N ALA A 460 6.20 -1.71 60.83
CA ALA A 460 4.93 -1.09 60.42
C ALA A 460 4.99 -0.32 59.09
N GLY A 461 6.18 0.08 58.61
CA GLY A 461 6.36 0.63 57.27
C GLY A 461 6.10 -0.43 56.19
N THR A 462 5.77 -0.04 54.96
CA THR A 462 5.51 -0.97 53.84
C THR A 462 6.35 -0.61 52.62
N MET A 463 6.69 -1.63 51.82
CA MET A 463 7.28 -1.49 50.49
C MET A 463 6.52 -2.42 49.57
N THR A 464 5.87 -1.86 48.54
CA THR A 464 5.13 -2.63 47.55
C THR A 464 5.65 -2.27 46.17
N THR A 465 6.00 -3.27 45.37
CA THR A 465 6.51 -3.10 44.01
C THR A 465 5.49 -3.58 42.99
N ALA A 466 5.44 -2.93 41.83
CA ALA A 466 4.72 -3.42 40.66
C ALA A 466 5.53 -3.17 39.39
N ASN A 467 5.43 -4.06 38.41
CA ASN A 467 5.90 -3.79 37.06
C ASN A 467 4.80 -3.01 36.32
N GLU A 468 5.11 -1.78 35.94
CA GLU A 468 4.19 -0.88 35.22
C GLU A 468 4.35 -1.03 33.70
N VAL A 469 5.59 -1.28 33.24
CA VAL A 469 5.92 -1.50 31.84
C VAL A 469 6.96 -2.61 31.73
N GLU A 470 6.66 -3.62 30.92
CA GLU A 470 7.59 -4.71 30.61
C GLU A 470 8.67 -4.27 29.62
N SER A 471 9.89 -4.79 29.81
CA SER A 471 10.98 -4.56 28.87
C SER A 471 10.74 -5.31 27.56
N ALA A 472 10.97 -4.66 26.43
CA ALA A 472 10.90 -5.30 25.12
C ALA A 472 11.95 -4.73 24.16
N SER A 473 12.68 -5.59 23.47
CA SER A 473 13.58 -5.17 22.39
C SER A 473 12.83 -4.96 21.07
N ALA A 474 13.30 -4.03 20.25
CA ALA A 474 12.77 -3.82 18.90
C ALA A 474 12.92 -5.08 18.03
N SER A 475 11.91 -5.35 17.20
CA SER A 475 11.79 -6.59 16.42
C SER A 475 12.36 -6.47 15.00
N PHE A 476 13.61 -6.02 14.86
CA PHE A 476 14.30 -6.03 13.57
C PHE A 476 14.76 -7.44 13.18
N LYS A 477 14.88 -7.73 11.88
CA LYS A 477 15.17 -9.07 11.36
C LYS A 477 16.30 -9.07 10.31
N PRO A 478 17.56 -9.29 10.72
CA PRO A 478 18.65 -9.56 9.79
C PRO A 478 18.51 -10.95 9.19
N LEU A 479 19.31 -11.22 8.14
CA LEU A 479 19.41 -12.56 7.60
C LEU A 479 20.31 -13.39 8.54
N GLY A 480 19.75 -14.46 9.11
CA GLY A 480 20.44 -15.48 9.88
C GLY A 480 21.05 -16.56 9.00
N MET A 481 21.71 -17.53 9.65
CA MET A 481 22.23 -18.71 8.95
C MET A 481 21.05 -19.56 8.47
N ASP A 482 21.13 -20.07 7.24
CA ASP A 482 20.13 -20.95 6.62
C ASP A 482 18.77 -20.31 6.32
N ASP A 483 18.60 -19.01 6.55
CA ASP A 483 17.35 -18.29 6.29
C ASP A 483 16.99 -18.21 4.80
N LEU A 484 18.01 -18.16 3.93
CA LEU A 484 17.82 -17.99 2.48
C LEU A 484 18.70 -18.94 1.68
N VAL A 485 18.09 -19.63 0.72
CA VAL A 485 18.76 -20.49 -0.26
C VAL A 485 18.36 -20.05 -1.66
N ILE A 486 19.33 -19.71 -2.50
CA ILE A 486 19.13 -19.30 -3.90
C ILE A 486 19.80 -20.32 -4.80
N ASN A 487 19.05 -20.93 -5.71
CA ASN A 487 19.56 -21.96 -6.64
C ASN A 487 20.30 -23.10 -5.93
N GLY A 488 19.84 -23.50 -4.73
CA GLY A 488 20.48 -24.54 -3.91
C GLY A 488 21.70 -24.07 -3.11
N VAL A 489 22.10 -22.80 -3.21
CA VAL A 489 23.20 -22.20 -2.45
C VAL A 489 22.66 -21.43 -1.25
N LYS A 490 23.12 -21.76 -0.05
CA LYS A 490 22.80 -21.02 1.19
C LYS A 490 23.45 -19.63 1.17
N ILE A 491 22.68 -18.61 1.51
CA ILE A 491 23.17 -17.24 1.65
C ILE A 491 23.69 -17.06 3.09
N PRO A 492 24.88 -16.48 3.29
CA PRO A 492 25.43 -16.25 4.62
C PRO A 492 24.61 -15.18 5.38
N PRO A 493 24.74 -15.11 6.72
CA PRO A 493 24.13 -14.04 7.50
C PRO A 493 24.53 -12.64 7.04
N SER A 494 23.61 -11.69 7.09
CA SER A 494 23.91 -10.28 6.82
C SER A 494 24.65 -9.64 8.00
N LYS A 495 25.48 -8.63 7.73
CA LYS A 495 26.35 -8.01 8.75
C LYS A 495 26.15 -6.51 8.80
N ALA A 496 26.22 -5.96 10.02
CA ALA A 496 26.13 -4.52 10.25
C ALA A 496 27.23 -3.73 9.53
N GLY A 497 28.41 -4.34 9.32
CA GLY A 497 29.52 -3.69 8.61
C GLY A 497 29.30 -3.54 7.10
N ASP A 498 28.36 -4.28 6.51
CA ASP A 498 28.03 -4.18 5.07
C ASP A 498 27.13 -2.97 4.76
N ASP A 499 26.57 -2.33 5.81
CA ASP A 499 25.84 -1.07 5.72
C ASP A 499 26.37 -0.05 6.75
N THR A 500 27.25 0.83 6.29
CA THR A 500 27.84 1.89 7.13
C THR A 500 26.97 3.14 7.24
N TYR A 501 25.84 3.20 6.54
CA TYR A 501 25.10 4.44 6.31
C TYR A 501 23.72 4.45 6.98
N SER A 502 23.13 3.28 7.27
CA SER A 502 21.87 3.24 8.04
C SER A 502 22.03 3.85 9.44
N PRO A 503 20.97 4.51 9.96
CA PRO A 503 21.01 5.20 11.25
C PRO A 503 21.21 4.23 12.41
N THR A 504 21.91 4.66 13.46
CA THR A 504 22.18 3.87 14.69
C THR A 504 21.58 4.48 15.96
N GLY A 505 20.98 5.67 15.86
CA GLY A 505 20.33 6.34 17.00
C GLY A 505 19.04 5.65 17.46
N PRO A 506 18.09 5.34 16.55
CA PRO A 506 16.85 4.64 16.90
C PRO A 506 17.13 3.19 17.29
N THR A 507 16.57 2.74 18.42
CA THR A 507 16.69 1.35 18.89
C THR A 507 16.00 0.34 17.97
N SER A 508 15.10 0.79 17.09
CA SER A 508 14.47 0.00 16.04
C SER A 508 15.30 -0.15 14.77
N SER A 509 16.45 0.53 14.67
CA SER A 509 17.32 0.46 13.50
C SER A 509 18.54 -0.41 13.77
N ASP A 510 18.61 -1.55 13.08
CA ASP A 510 19.79 -2.41 13.04
C ASP A 510 20.37 -2.47 11.62
N ARG A 511 21.66 -2.17 11.49
CA ARG A 511 22.37 -2.13 10.20
C ARG A 511 22.44 -3.49 9.52
N SER A 512 22.51 -4.58 10.26
CA SER A 512 22.52 -5.92 9.67
C SER A 512 21.15 -6.32 9.10
N ALA A 513 20.08 -5.66 9.55
CA ALA A 513 18.72 -5.86 9.04
C ALA A 513 18.37 -5.01 7.81
N SER A 514 19.27 -4.13 7.36
CA SER A 514 18.99 -3.25 6.22
C SER A 514 18.99 -3.99 4.88
N ALA A 515 18.33 -3.42 3.88
CA ALA A 515 18.32 -4.00 2.53
C ALA A 515 19.71 -3.96 1.90
N ILE A 516 20.56 -2.98 2.26
CA ILE A 516 21.96 -2.92 1.82
C ILE A 516 22.75 -4.12 2.36
N ALA A 517 22.70 -4.38 3.67
CA ALA A 517 23.43 -5.48 4.27
C ALA A 517 22.95 -6.85 3.74
N ILE A 518 21.63 -7.01 3.56
CA ILE A 518 21.05 -8.23 2.98
C ILE A 518 21.45 -8.40 1.51
N ALA A 519 21.41 -7.33 0.71
CA ALA A 519 21.86 -7.38 -0.68
C ALA A 519 23.36 -7.70 -0.78
N ALA A 520 24.19 -7.17 0.11
CA ALA A 520 25.61 -7.50 0.18
C ALA A 520 25.83 -8.99 0.50
N ALA A 521 25.07 -9.56 1.45
CA ALA A 521 25.12 -10.98 1.77
C ALA A 521 24.77 -11.87 0.56
N ILE A 522 23.70 -11.53 -0.19
CA ILE A 522 23.33 -12.25 -1.42
C ILE A 522 24.41 -12.07 -2.50
N ASN A 523 24.88 -10.85 -2.71
CA ASN A 523 25.88 -10.52 -3.73
C ASN A 523 27.23 -11.18 -3.47
N SER A 524 27.56 -11.50 -2.21
CA SER A 524 28.73 -12.33 -1.89
C SER A 524 28.68 -13.71 -2.54
N GLN A 525 27.50 -14.20 -2.88
CA GLN A 525 27.26 -15.49 -3.55
C GLN A 525 26.89 -15.35 -5.04
N THR A 526 26.98 -14.16 -5.64
CA THR A 526 26.67 -13.96 -7.08
C THR A 526 27.45 -14.91 -8.01
N PRO A 527 28.75 -15.19 -7.80
CA PRO A 527 29.51 -16.08 -8.69
C PRO A 527 28.98 -17.51 -8.78
N VAL A 528 28.28 -17.98 -7.74
CA VAL A 528 27.78 -19.36 -7.64
C VAL A 528 26.27 -19.46 -7.81
N THR A 529 25.53 -18.41 -7.45
CA THR A 529 24.07 -18.36 -7.62
C THR A 529 23.66 -17.86 -9.00
N GLY A 530 24.50 -17.04 -9.65
CA GLY A 530 24.13 -16.27 -10.84
C GLY A 530 23.14 -15.14 -10.56
N VAL A 531 22.84 -14.85 -9.29
CA VAL A 531 21.86 -13.84 -8.86
C VAL A 531 22.58 -12.63 -8.31
N ARG A 532 22.09 -11.45 -8.69
CA ARG A 532 22.52 -10.15 -8.15
C ARG A 532 21.36 -9.50 -7.42
N ALA A 533 21.56 -9.20 -6.15
CA ALA A 533 20.62 -8.44 -5.33
C ALA A 533 20.87 -6.93 -5.45
N ILE A 534 19.79 -6.18 -5.40
CA ILE A 534 19.79 -4.72 -5.34
C ILE A 534 18.99 -4.33 -4.10
N ALA A 535 19.53 -3.42 -3.29
CA ALA A 535 18.83 -2.92 -2.13
C ALA A 535 17.71 -1.98 -2.58
N ASN A 536 16.47 -2.37 -2.30
CA ASN A 536 15.31 -1.47 -2.40
C ASN A 536 15.07 -0.90 -1.00
N GLY A 537 14.81 0.40 -0.90
CA GLY A 537 14.60 1.02 0.41
C GLY A 537 13.22 0.79 1.00
N ALA A 538 13.16 0.96 2.32
CA ALA A 538 11.93 1.09 3.05
C ALA A 538 11.10 2.29 2.54
N GLN A 539 9.79 2.10 2.51
CA GLN A 539 8.80 3.11 2.13
C GLN A 539 7.87 3.39 3.32
N ALA A 540 7.57 4.66 3.57
CA ALA A 540 6.55 5.09 4.53
C ALA A 540 5.58 6.04 3.84
N LYS A 541 4.28 5.73 3.87
CA LYS A 541 3.23 6.49 3.18
C LYS A 541 2.36 7.22 4.22
N GLY A 542 2.41 8.55 4.21
CA GLY A 542 1.45 9.37 4.93
C GLY A 542 0.13 9.50 4.17
N SER A 543 -0.96 9.60 4.92
CA SER A 543 -2.35 9.67 4.46
C SER A 543 -3.07 10.93 4.95
N VAL A 544 -2.52 11.63 5.95
CA VAL A 544 -3.14 12.81 6.56
C VAL A 544 -2.16 13.98 6.56
N THR A 545 -2.65 15.16 6.15
CA THR A 545 -1.93 16.44 6.26
C THR A 545 -2.73 17.39 7.14
N ASP A 546 -2.17 17.79 8.27
CA ASP A 546 -2.72 18.79 9.17
C ASP A 546 -1.97 20.12 9.02
N THR A 547 -2.71 21.19 8.68
CA THR A 547 -2.15 22.54 8.52
C THR A 547 -2.56 23.50 9.64
N SER A 548 -3.29 23.02 10.66
CA SER A 548 -3.77 23.85 11.77
C SER A 548 -2.66 24.31 12.73
N VAL A 549 -1.50 23.65 12.69
CA VAL A 549 -0.27 24.05 13.40
C VAL A 549 0.75 24.74 12.49
N PRO A 550 1.57 25.67 13.04
CA PRO A 550 1.57 26.14 14.44
C PRO A 550 0.41 27.10 14.74
N VAL A 551 -0.04 27.13 16.00
CA VAL A 551 -1.00 28.15 16.49
C VAL A 551 -0.24 29.45 16.81
N LEU A 552 0.42 30.02 15.80
CA LEU A 552 1.24 31.23 15.91
C LEU A 552 0.89 32.20 14.77
N SER A 553 0.96 33.51 15.04
CA SER A 553 0.65 34.56 14.06
C SER A 553 1.76 34.81 13.02
N GLN A 554 2.82 34.00 13.00
CA GLN A 554 3.95 34.09 12.07
C GLN A 554 4.45 32.70 11.64
N ASP A 555 5.00 32.62 10.43
CA ASP A 555 5.63 31.42 9.91
C ASP A 555 6.77 30.96 10.82
N THR A 556 6.82 29.65 11.13
CA THR A 556 7.79 29.09 12.07
C THR A 556 8.40 27.81 11.51
N TYR A 557 9.72 27.64 11.70
CA TYR A 557 10.41 26.41 11.34
C TYR A 557 10.19 25.33 12.40
N HIS A 558 9.83 24.14 11.96
CA HIS A 558 9.77 22.93 12.78
C HIS A 558 10.78 21.89 12.29
N SER A 559 11.40 21.20 13.24
CA SER A 559 12.42 20.20 12.97
C SER A 559 11.80 18.82 12.78
N LEU A 560 12.12 18.19 11.66
CA LEU A 560 11.89 16.79 11.36
C LEU A 560 13.25 16.10 11.23
N PHE A 561 13.47 15.01 11.94
CA PHE A 561 14.72 14.26 11.84
C PHE A 561 14.53 13.06 10.93
N VAL A 562 15.27 13.02 9.82
CA VAL A 562 15.23 11.94 8.82
C VAL A 562 16.58 11.23 8.80
N ASN A 563 16.60 9.94 9.17
CA ASN A 563 17.81 9.13 9.33
C ASN A 563 18.90 9.84 10.15
N GLY A 564 18.50 10.58 11.18
CA GLY A 564 19.40 11.33 12.07
C GLY A 564 19.84 12.71 11.55
N THR A 565 19.44 13.12 10.34
CA THR A 565 19.66 14.48 9.84
C THR A 565 18.47 15.37 10.18
N GLU A 566 18.72 16.53 10.79
CA GLU A 566 17.69 17.53 11.05
C GLU A 566 17.28 18.24 9.76
N ILE A 567 15.97 18.29 9.51
CA ILE A 567 15.33 18.96 8.37
C ILE A 567 14.40 20.02 8.95
N GLN A 568 14.67 21.28 8.64
CA GLN A 568 13.80 22.38 9.04
C GLN A 568 12.75 22.65 7.97
N VAL A 569 11.48 22.60 8.35
CA VAL A 569 10.35 22.87 7.46
C VAL A 569 9.60 24.11 7.96
N LEU A 570 9.42 25.09 7.07
CA LEU A 570 8.67 26.30 7.38
C LEU A 570 7.16 25.99 7.38
N PHE A 571 6.48 26.17 8.50
CA PHE A 571 5.03 26.02 8.57
C PHE A 571 4.36 27.39 8.57
N THR A 572 3.31 27.50 7.75
CA THR A 572 2.36 28.61 7.75
C THR A 572 1.02 28.06 8.25
N GLN A 573 0.39 28.77 9.21
CA GLN A 573 -0.90 28.37 9.77
C GLN A 573 -1.98 28.37 8.67
N ASP A 574 -2.82 27.33 8.66
CA ASP A 574 -3.97 27.15 7.77
C ASP A 574 -3.63 27.26 6.27
N GLU A 575 -2.38 26.99 5.89
CA GLU A 575 -2.01 26.89 4.48
C GLU A 575 -2.72 25.70 3.81
N THR A 576 -2.79 25.71 2.47
CA THR A 576 -3.35 24.56 1.75
C THR A 576 -2.51 23.31 2.02
N GLY A 577 -3.13 22.14 2.16
CA GLY A 577 -2.41 20.88 2.36
C GLY A 577 -1.33 20.63 1.31
N THR A 578 -1.60 20.94 0.03
CA THR A 578 -0.60 20.85 -1.05
C THR A 578 0.60 21.74 -0.81
N ALA A 579 0.42 23.00 -0.38
CA ALA A 579 1.53 23.90 -0.06
C ALA A 579 2.40 23.34 1.07
N ARG A 580 1.79 22.82 2.14
CA ARG A 580 2.51 22.16 3.25
C ARG A 580 3.35 21.00 2.75
N ARG A 581 2.75 20.09 1.97
CA ARG A 581 3.44 18.90 1.45
C ARG A 581 4.56 19.26 0.48
N THR A 582 4.38 20.26 -0.38
CA THR A 582 5.45 20.77 -1.23
C THR A 582 6.65 21.24 -0.41
N LYS A 583 6.43 22.04 0.64
CA LYS A 583 7.52 22.51 1.52
C LYS A 583 8.23 21.35 2.22
N VAL A 584 7.49 20.36 2.72
CA VAL A 584 8.06 19.15 3.34
C VAL A 584 8.90 18.36 2.33
N VAL A 585 8.33 18.11 1.15
CA VAL A 585 8.98 17.36 0.06
C VAL A 585 10.27 18.06 -0.38
N GLU A 586 10.24 19.37 -0.60
CA GLU A 586 11.41 20.16 -0.98
C GLU A 586 12.49 20.15 0.11
N ALA A 587 12.09 20.34 1.38
CA ALA A 587 13.02 20.36 2.51
C ALA A 587 13.73 19.01 2.68
N ILE A 588 13.01 17.89 2.59
CA ILE A 588 13.61 16.54 2.66
C ILE A 588 14.49 16.30 1.43
N ASN A 589 14.00 16.61 0.22
CA ASN A 589 14.73 16.29 -1.01
C ASN A 589 16.04 17.07 -1.17
N THR A 590 16.15 18.24 -0.52
CA THR A 590 17.39 19.05 -0.47
C THR A 590 18.59 18.29 0.11
N TYR A 591 18.36 17.38 1.06
CA TYR A 591 19.42 16.68 1.79
C TYR A 591 19.50 15.17 1.46
N THR A 592 18.88 14.75 0.35
CA THR A 592 18.87 13.36 -0.12
C THR A 592 20.26 12.72 -0.19
N GLY A 593 21.31 13.47 -0.56
CA GLY A 593 22.68 12.95 -0.58
C GLY A 593 23.24 12.55 0.80
N THR A 594 22.72 13.13 1.88
CA THR A 594 23.19 12.90 3.26
C THR A 594 22.39 11.80 3.94
N HIS A 595 21.06 11.92 3.91
CA HIS A 595 20.16 11.01 4.61
C HIS A 595 19.53 9.96 3.70
N GLY A 596 19.74 9.99 2.37
CA GLY A 596 19.33 9.01 1.35
C GLY A 596 17.87 8.60 1.38
N VAL A 597 17.00 9.57 1.66
CA VAL A 597 15.53 9.42 1.62
C VAL A 597 15.00 10.44 0.64
N THR A 598 14.19 10.00 -0.31
CA THR A 598 13.43 10.87 -1.20
C THR A 598 11.98 10.97 -0.74
N ALA A 599 11.40 12.14 -0.86
CA ALA A 599 10.00 12.42 -0.55
C ALA A 599 9.21 12.74 -1.82
N THR A 600 7.94 12.31 -1.88
CA THR A 600 6.99 12.65 -2.94
C THR A 600 5.61 12.97 -2.34
N ASP A 601 4.94 13.99 -2.87
CA ASP A 601 3.53 14.27 -2.55
C ASP A 601 2.63 13.18 -3.18
N ASN A 602 1.80 12.51 -2.37
CA ASN A 602 0.85 11.48 -2.83
C ASN A 602 -0.62 11.95 -2.85
N GLY A 603 -0.85 13.26 -2.79
CA GLY A 603 -2.16 13.92 -2.84
C GLY A 603 -2.79 14.18 -1.46
N ASN A 604 -2.62 13.25 -0.51
CA ASN A 604 -3.19 13.35 0.83
C ASN A 604 -2.12 13.51 1.94
N GLY A 605 -0.89 13.07 1.66
CA GLY A 605 0.27 13.12 2.54
C GLY A 605 1.59 13.03 1.75
N VAL A 606 2.68 12.75 2.45
CA VAL A 606 4.03 12.62 1.89
C VAL A 606 4.46 11.16 1.97
N THR A 607 4.95 10.63 0.85
CA THR A 607 5.59 9.31 0.79
C THR A 607 7.09 9.45 0.86
N LEU A 608 7.71 8.74 1.79
CA LEU A 608 9.16 8.68 1.95
C LEU A 608 9.66 7.34 1.41
N THR A 609 10.72 7.38 0.61
CA THR A 609 11.41 6.19 0.08
C THR A 609 12.89 6.31 0.38
N SER A 610 13.45 5.34 1.09
CA SER A 610 14.90 5.27 1.29
C SER A 610 15.61 4.62 0.09
N ASP A 611 16.93 4.73 0.05
CA ASP A 611 17.82 4.19 -0.97
C ASP A 611 18.31 2.74 -0.72
N GLY A 612 17.67 2.03 0.22
CA GLY A 612 18.10 0.70 0.68
C GLY A 612 18.51 0.67 2.16
N ARG A 613 18.76 1.84 2.74
CA ARG A 613 19.02 2.02 4.17
C ARG A 613 17.74 1.80 4.98
N ASN A 614 17.89 1.56 6.27
CA ASN A 614 16.76 1.66 7.20
C ASN A 614 16.19 3.08 7.15
N LEU A 615 14.88 3.19 7.32
CA LEU A 615 14.17 4.47 7.39
C LEU A 615 13.76 4.74 8.83
N ALA A 616 14.28 5.82 9.40
CA ALA A 616 13.91 6.32 10.71
C ALA A 616 13.55 7.79 10.60
N VAL A 617 12.36 8.14 11.08
CA VAL A 617 11.85 9.50 11.04
C VAL A 617 11.20 9.81 12.38
N TRP A 618 11.54 10.97 12.96
CA TRP A 618 10.96 11.42 14.22
C TRP A 618 10.93 12.95 14.28
N TYR A 619 10.12 13.49 15.19
CA TYR A 619 10.01 14.91 15.47
C TYR A 619 10.00 15.11 16.99
N ASP A 620 10.23 16.33 17.45
CA ASP A 620 10.16 16.63 18.88
C ASP A 620 8.69 16.72 19.32
N SER A 621 8.23 15.68 20.02
CA SER A 621 6.86 15.59 20.54
C SER A 621 6.58 16.55 21.70
N ASN A 622 7.60 17.24 22.25
CA ASN A 622 7.38 18.26 23.28
C ASN A 622 6.87 19.58 22.69
N VAL A 623 6.96 19.75 21.37
CA VAL A 623 6.35 20.90 20.70
C VAL A 623 4.84 20.71 20.71
N LYS A 624 4.15 21.60 21.43
CA LYS A 624 2.70 21.58 21.60
C LYS A 624 1.99 21.47 20.24
N ASP A 625 1.05 20.53 20.15
CA ASP A 625 0.19 20.25 18.99
C ASP A 625 0.93 19.76 17.72
N LEU A 626 2.26 19.63 17.73
CA LEU A 626 3.02 19.09 16.60
C LEU A 626 2.80 17.58 16.47
N SER A 627 2.50 17.11 15.27
CA SER A 627 2.25 15.70 14.98
C SER A 627 2.91 15.25 13.68
N ALA A 628 2.91 13.93 13.43
CA ALA A 628 3.30 13.40 12.13
C ALA A 628 2.43 13.94 10.99
N ALA A 629 1.14 14.19 11.24
CA ALA A 629 0.20 14.75 10.27
C ALA A 629 0.60 16.18 9.87
N SER A 630 1.23 16.93 10.78
CA SER A 630 1.74 18.28 10.48
C SER A 630 2.77 18.30 9.35
N PHE A 631 3.52 17.20 9.18
CA PHE A 631 4.47 16.97 8.10
C PHE A 631 3.88 16.15 6.93
N GLY A 632 2.59 15.79 7.00
CA GLY A 632 1.95 14.92 6.01
C GLY A 632 2.35 13.44 6.12
N LEU A 633 2.96 13.01 7.22
CA LEU A 633 3.55 11.67 7.37
C LEU A 633 2.70 10.69 8.19
N ASP A 634 1.59 11.14 8.77
CA ASP A 634 0.69 10.28 9.53
C ASP A 634 -0.08 9.35 8.61
N ASN A 635 -0.08 8.05 8.92
CA ASN A 635 -0.79 7.03 8.17
C ASN A 635 -2.27 6.88 8.59
N GLY A 636 -2.70 7.60 9.63
CA GLY A 636 -4.08 7.61 10.15
C GLY A 636 -4.30 6.74 11.38
N ASP A 637 -3.26 6.05 11.88
CA ASP A 637 -3.34 5.18 13.05
C ASP A 637 -2.77 5.83 14.33
N ALA A 638 -2.41 7.11 14.27
CA ALA A 638 -1.87 7.83 15.41
C ALA A 638 -2.87 7.87 16.58
N VAL A 639 -2.45 7.39 17.75
CA VAL A 639 -3.25 7.47 18.98
C VAL A 639 -2.84 8.73 19.73
N GLU A 640 -3.79 9.65 19.96
CA GLU A 640 -3.54 10.84 20.78
C GLU A 640 -3.12 10.45 22.20
N GLN A 641 -1.94 10.89 22.62
CA GLN A 641 -1.47 10.72 23.99
C GLN A 641 -2.12 11.78 24.89
N VAL A 642 -3.20 11.43 25.59
CA VAL A 642 -3.87 12.34 26.53
C VAL A 642 -3.33 12.14 27.94
N ALA A 643 -2.42 13.02 28.39
CA ALA A 643 -2.03 13.10 29.80
C ALA A 643 -3.06 13.97 30.56
N ARG A 644 -3.92 13.36 31.40
CA ARG A 644 -4.86 14.09 32.27
C ARG A 644 -4.26 14.26 33.67
N VAL A 645 -3.99 15.50 34.06
CA VAL A 645 -3.60 15.85 35.45
C VAL A 645 -4.84 16.30 36.20
N THR A 646 -5.14 15.64 37.33
CA THR A 646 -6.21 16.08 38.26
C THR A 646 -5.57 16.57 39.56
N LEU A 647 -5.80 17.83 39.91
CA LEU A 647 -5.34 18.43 41.17
C LEU A 647 -6.48 18.38 42.19
N THR A 648 -6.29 17.71 43.32
CA THR A 648 -7.27 17.72 44.43
C THR A 648 -6.66 18.34 45.68
N GLY A 649 -7.21 19.47 46.15
CA GLY A 649 -6.83 20.16 47.40
C GLY A 649 -7.08 21.67 47.36
N ASN A 650 -7.28 22.31 48.52
CA ASN A 650 -7.32 23.77 48.64
C ASN A 650 -5.89 24.32 48.64
N VAL A 651 -5.51 25.07 47.60
CA VAL A 651 -4.21 25.75 47.50
C VAL A 651 -4.22 26.98 48.41
N THR A 652 -3.71 26.84 49.63
CA THR A 652 -3.55 27.97 50.56
C THR A 652 -2.10 28.45 50.52
N SER A 653 -1.81 29.41 49.64
CA SER A 653 -0.56 30.19 49.63
C SER A 653 0.72 29.42 49.25
N ALA A 654 0.83 29.06 47.96
CA ALA A 654 2.08 29.00 47.20
C ALA A 654 1.74 28.91 45.69
N THR A 655 2.64 29.37 44.82
CA THR A 655 2.55 29.13 43.37
C THR A 655 2.58 27.62 43.13
N ALA A 656 1.44 27.02 42.80
CA ALA A 656 1.42 25.65 42.31
C ALA A 656 1.97 25.67 40.87
N SER A 657 3.17 25.15 40.68
CA SER A 657 3.69 24.84 39.35
C SER A 657 3.46 23.37 39.07
N VAL A 658 2.79 23.07 37.96
CA VAL A 658 2.80 21.74 37.37
C VAL A 658 3.98 21.75 36.41
N VAL A 659 5.05 21.07 36.78
CA VAL A 659 6.11 20.72 35.82
C VAL A 659 5.70 19.36 35.27
N ILE A 660 5.28 19.35 34.00
CA ILE A 660 5.06 18.11 33.25
C ILE A 660 6.42 17.56 32.86
#